data_AF-A0AAV5S477-F1
#
_entry.id   AF-A0AAV5S477-F1
#
_cell.length_a   1.000
_cell.length_b   1.000
_cell.length_c   1.000
_cell.angle_alpha   90.00
_cell.angle_beta   90.00
_cell.angle_gamma   90.00
#
_symmetry.space_group_name_H-M   'P 1'
#
loop_
_entity.id
_entity.type
_entity.pdbx_description
1 polymer ?
#
loop_
_entity_poly.entity_id
_entity_poly.type
_entity_poly.pdbx_seq_one_letter_code
_entity_poly.pdbx_strand_id
1 'polypeptide(L)'
;MSRIISQTVPDYFQIRGEFLLSEPAIEFGFNADVELNLSTEHYQQNDTNKSSRMVNAFTLLANYTSYIHDDRSILDGIRKDVFNAQGEIDAGMISKMFMKTCLSRSEAMELAQLAADNMHKRNLVGLFYNLIRLYYLEKLHTVIYNPEAVFFENGNFKIINKHVFLHMDEEKSTRESVIFDPAEHKPLAEAIDYEDKALHLLWWGRVSAEQLGVITRALGAFTCKAPFTVAHTSPRLARDFTLHARKVPAKVAKYDKSQVLSVISNLVCANNAKTDFAYAYMMVAQMLLAPIPRTVEGMAWAINPNSIAIPNVYNEPAKYPFMYSNNQYCLDHSLTSTFADFMANPDIVLIHSAGLVECATVELGLVIQAQFSIGEAITDFQKASTKGVTFDKGGILSDLSFMATRLGVIVDLPYETSSGLDRVSSVINPVNYLQSVIVTDSDAAQNHKLYDDAKTRIHGPIKVDTRVQLKLQLHIPPLYPIFSYGINPSMEFGDMMEASVTVTPNVNHRGQFAFDDVRKFVEFMNIMSMMGYDLKAGQMASDIIVTNSSDTRTGRFTWYQLKPEFRPPYEADFYSAHKRELCYIDLDDILDGTVFSYKMSNFGVTMSSGGSPVRKIGSLIRKPVPLDQQKLRDKIQKLTPEVRIIPLKRNTIQGIRYGEYCVPTLSVDKICLSSHLTTPTSVNATDI
;
A
#
# COMPACT_ATOMS: atom_id res chain seq x y z
N MET A 1 -7.41 3.97 12.53
CA MET A 1 -6.33 4.01 11.51
C MET A 1 -5.38 5.20 11.65
N SER A 2 -5.85 6.47 11.57
CA SER A 2 -5.00 7.66 11.80
C SER A 2 -4.14 7.51 13.05
N ARG A 3 -4.78 7.16 14.17
CA ARG A 3 -4.13 6.84 15.44
C ARG A 3 -3.19 5.64 15.37
N ILE A 4 -3.54 4.56 14.67
CA ILE A 4 -2.70 3.35 14.57
C ILE A 4 -1.42 3.69 13.82
N ILE A 5 -1.54 4.26 12.62
CA ILE A 5 -0.39 4.75 11.88
C ILE A 5 0.34 5.77 12.73
N SER A 6 -0.25 6.88 13.17
CA SER A 6 0.42 7.90 13.98
C SER A 6 1.11 7.41 15.26
N GLN A 7 0.63 6.33 15.89
CA GLN A 7 1.28 5.71 17.06
C GLN A 7 2.41 4.74 16.70
N THR A 8 2.34 4.13 15.51
CA THR A 8 3.38 3.24 14.97
C THR A 8 4.42 3.99 14.15
N VAL A 9 4.06 5.17 13.63
CA VAL A 9 4.94 6.15 13.01
C VAL A 9 5.93 6.58 14.09
N PRO A 10 7.23 6.27 13.95
CA PRO A 10 8.21 6.76 14.88
C PRO A 10 8.09 8.28 15.08
N ASP A 11 8.27 8.78 16.31
CA ASP A 11 8.07 10.20 16.67
C ASP A 11 8.80 11.19 15.73
N TYR A 12 9.88 10.73 15.10
CA TYR A 12 10.69 11.45 14.12
C TYR A 12 10.04 11.60 12.73
N PHE A 13 8.84 11.09 12.49
CA PHE A 13 8.07 11.27 11.25
C PHE A 13 6.83 12.16 11.47
N GLN A 14 6.64 12.74 12.67
CA GLN A 14 5.52 13.65 12.93
C GLN A 14 5.70 14.98 12.18
N ILE A 15 4.77 15.31 11.27
CA ILE A 15 4.75 16.60 10.59
C ILE A 15 4.39 17.71 11.57
N ARG A 16 5.21 18.77 11.60
CA ARG A 16 4.85 20.05 12.20
C ARG A 16 4.72 21.10 11.07
N GLY A 17 3.51 21.25 10.50
CA GLY A 17 3.11 22.33 9.57
C GLY A 17 2.70 21.89 8.15
N GLU A 18 2.36 22.86 7.29
CA GLU A 18 1.86 22.62 5.92
C GLU A 18 2.95 22.06 4.99
N PHE A 19 2.53 21.12 4.14
CA PHE A 19 3.30 20.39 3.14
C PHE A 19 3.05 20.99 1.76
N LEU A 20 4.09 21.58 1.18
CA LEU A 20 4.06 22.15 -0.16
C LEU A 20 4.74 21.19 -1.14
N LEU A 21 4.00 20.79 -2.17
CA LEU A 21 4.50 19.94 -3.24
C LEU A 21 4.62 20.78 -4.51
N SER A 22 5.83 20.81 -5.07
CA SER A 22 6.12 21.45 -6.36
C SER A 22 6.16 20.45 -7.51
N GLU A 23 6.38 19.17 -7.20
CA GLU A 23 6.52 18.09 -8.19
C GLU A 23 5.67 16.87 -7.81
N PRO A 24 5.34 16.00 -8.78
CA PRO A 24 4.61 14.76 -8.50
C PRO A 24 5.42 13.77 -7.66
N ALA A 25 6.75 13.78 -7.75
CA ALA A 25 7.64 12.83 -7.08
C ALA A 25 8.01 13.31 -5.66
N ILE A 26 8.02 12.37 -4.72
CA ILE A 26 8.29 12.61 -3.30
C ILE A 26 9.28 11.55 -2.84
N GLU A 27 10.40 11.97 -2.26
CA GLU A 27 11.31 11.06 -1.58
C GLU A 27 11.02 11.05 -0.09
N PHE A 28 11.04 9.87 0.51
CA PHE A 28 10.77 9.64 1.92
C PHE A 28 11.80 8.68 2.51
N GLY A 29 12.45 9.05 3.61
CA GLY A 29 13.42 8.17 4.24
C GLY A 29 14.16 8.71 5.45
N PHE A 30 15.37 8.22 5.66
CA PHE A 30 16.25 8.64 6.74
C PHE A 30 17.72 8.75 6.31
N ASN A 31 18.50 9.51 7.08
CA ASN A 31 19.94 9.56 7.00
C ASN A 31 20.54 8.65 8.07
N ALA A 32 21.56 7.90 7.71
CA ALA A 32 22.27 7.02 8.62
C ALA A 32 23.77 7.09 8.39
N ASP A 33 24.53 6.86 9.46
CA ASP A 33 25.94 6.51 9.35
C ASP A 33 26.02 4.98 9.24
N VAL A 34 26.76 4.48 8.25
CA VAL A 34 26.97 3.05 8.04
C VAL A 34 28.42 2.73 8.36
N GLU A 35 28.66 2.13 9.52
CA GLU A 35 29.95 1.58 9.92
C GLU A 35 30.15 0.26 9.17
N LEU A 36 31.26 0.12 8.47
CA LEU A 36 31.60 -1.04 7.65
C LEU A 36 32.85 -1.67 8.25
N ASN A 37 32.84 -2.98 8.46
CA ASN A 37 34.00 -3.69 8.98
C ASN A 37 34.27 -4.96 8.16
N LEU A 38 35.53 -5.13 7.80
CA LEU A 38 36.11 -6.34 7.24
C LEU A 38 37.13 -6.88 8.23
N SER A 39 37.03 -8.14 8.61
CA SER A 39 37.98 -8.76 9.54
C SER A 39 38.33 -10.19 9.15
N THR A 40 39.59 -10.55 9.36
CA THR A 40 40.14 -11.90 9.24
C THR A 40 40.89 -12.23 10.53
N GLU A 41 41.48 -13.43 10.64
CA GLU A 41 42.33 -13.77 11.79
C GLU A 41 43.57 -12.87 11.94
N HIS A 42 44.00 -12.20 10.85
CA HIS A 42 45.27 -11.45 10.82
C HIS A 42 45.12 -9.99 10.39
N TYR A 43 43.93 -9.58 9.93
CA TYR A 43 43.69 -8.28 9.34
C TYR A 43 42.33 -7.73 9.73
N GLN A 44 42.24 -6.42 9.95
CA GLN A 44 40.98 -5.73 10.15
C GLN A 44 41.02 -4.36 9.46
N GLN A 45 39.98 -4.07 8.69
CA GLN A 45 39.71 -2.77 8.09
C GLN A 45 38.33 -2.30 8.46
N ASN A 46 38.22 -1.06 8.91
CA ASN A 46 36.94 -0.44 9.24
C ASN A 46 36.88 0.93 8.57
N ASP A 47 35.71 1.29 8.05
CA ASP A 47 35.42 2.64 7.56
C ASP A 47 33.97 3.00 7.87
N THR A 48 33.57 4.25 7.64
CA THR A 48 32.22 4.72 7.89
C THR A 48 31.73 5.57 6.74
N ASN A 49 30.67 5.11 6.08
CA ASN A 49 29.92 5.93 5.16
C ASN A 49 29.01 6.87 5.98
N LYS A 50 29.46 8.11 6.14
CA LYS A 50 28.73 9.11 6.93
C LYS A 50 27.59 9.72 6.14
N SER A 51 26.46 9.91 6.81
CA SER A 51 25.28 10.58 6.25
C SER A 51 24.71 9.94 4.98
N SER A 52 24.77 8.61 4.88
CA SER A 52 24.10 7.86 3.83
C SER A 52 22.60 8.13 3.82
N ARG A 53 22.05 8.40 2.64
CA ARG A 53 20.63 8.76 2.46
C ARG A 53 19.80 7.54 2.02
N MET A 54 19.05 6.97 2.96
CA MET A 54 18.18 5.81 2.76
C MET A 54 16.75 6.28 2.46
N VAL A 55 16.38 6.40 1.18
CA VAL A 55 15.08 6.94 0.76
C VAL A 55 14.33 6.04 -0.23
N ASN A 56 13.02 5.98 -0.08
CA ASN A 56 12.07 5.50 -1.09
C ASN A 56 11.56 6.68 -1.88
N ALA A 57 11.29 6.46 -3.16
CA ALA A 57 10.60 7.42 -3.98
C ALA A 57 9.14 6.98 -4.15
N PHE A 58 8.24 7.95 -4.01
CA PHE A 58 6.81 7.84 -4.24
C PHE A 58 6.41 8.87 -5.27
N THR A 59 5.23 8.70 -5.84
CA THR A 59 4.69 9.65 -6.81
C THR A 59 3.19 9.84 -6.61
N LEU A 60 2.71 10.99 -7.01
CA LEU A 60 1.29 11.29 -7.19
C LEU A 60 0.75 10.76 -8.53
N LEU A 61 1.51 9.96 -9.28
CA LEU A 61 1.11 9.42 -10.58
C LEU A 61 0.86 7.91 -10.52
N ALA A 62 -0.25 7.42 -11.08
CA ALA A 62 -0.56 5.99 -11.14
C ALA A 62 -1.58 5.64 -12.24
N ASN A 63 -1.51 4.41 -12.74
CA ASN A 63 -2.54 3.81 -13.58
C ASN A 63 -3.68 3.27 -12.70
N TYR A 64 -4.59 4.13 -12.28
CA TYR A 64 -5.78 3.72 -11.54
C TYR A 64 -7.05 3.82 -12.36
N THR A 65 -7.88 2.80 -12.24
CA THR A 65 -9.28 2.81 -12.66
C THR A 65 -10.16 2.62 -11.44
N SER A 66 -11.45 2.91 -11.55
CA SER A 66 -12.38 2.60 -10.48
C SER A 66 -13.70 2.09 -11.00
N TYR A 67 -14.40 1.34 -10.16
CA TYR A 67 -15.72 0.82 -10.42
C TYR A 67 -16.55 0.95 -9.14
N ILE A 68 -17.87 0.90 -9.31
CA ILE A 68 -18.81 0.94 -8.20
C ILE A 68 -19.25 -0.48 -7.88
N HIS A 69 -19.35 -0.81 -6.59
CA HIS A 69 -19.89 -2.09 -6.13
C HIS A 69 -20.80 -1.92 -4.91
N ASP A 70 -21.57 -2.97 -4.62
CA ASP A 70 -22.32 -3.06 -3.38
C ASP A 70 -21.38 -3.46 -2.24
N ASP A 71 -21.40 -2.69 -1.16
CA ASP A 71 -20.64 -2.97 0.06
C ASP A 71 -21.59 -2.99 1.26
N ARG A 72 -21.06 -3.42 2.41
CA ARG A 72 -21.83 -3.48 3.64
C ARG A 72 -22.31 -2.08 4.06
N SER A 73 -23.48 -2.06 4.68
CA SER A 73 -24.05 -0.84 5.22
C SER A 73 -23.43 -0.48 6.57
N ILE A 74 -23.11 0.80 6.74
CA ILE A 74 -22.56 1.38 7.96
C ILE A 74 -23.72 2.06 8.67
N LEU A 75 -24.16 1.52 9.81
CA LEU A 75 -25.32 2.04 10.54
C LEU A 75 -24.95 3.06 11.63
N ASP A 76 -23.64 3.26 11.86
CA ASP A 76 -23.13 4.28 12.77
C ASP A 76 -23.70 5.66 12.43
N GLY A 77 -24.15 6.40 13.45
CA GLY A 77 -24.70 7.74 13.32
C GLY A 77 -26.24 7.81 13.29
N ILE A 78 -26.93 6.70 13.01
CA ILE A 78 -28.38 6.59 13.16
C ILE A 78 -28.74 6.59 14.65
N ARG A 79 -29.89 7.14 15.04
CA ARG A 79 -30.35 7.18 16.44
C ARG A 79 -30.42 5.76 17.02
N LYS A 80 -29.85 5.57 18.21
CA LYS A 80 -29.78 4.26 18.90
C LYS A 80 -31.16 3.69 19.27
N ASP A 81 -32.16 4.55 19.48
CA ASP A 81 -33.49 4.17 19.95
C ASP A 81 -34.34 3.43 18.89
N VAL A 82 -33.87 3.34 17.63
CA VAL A 82 -34.55 2.56 16.58
C VAL A 82 -34.12 1.10 16.55
N PHE A 83 -33.12 0.73 17.35
CA PHE A 83 -32.62 -0.64 17.44
C PHE A 83 -33.28 -1.38 18.61
N ASN A 84 -33.63 -2.65 18.40
CA ASN A 84 -34.11 -3.55 19.45
C ASN A 84 -32.96 -4.01 20.36
N ALA A 85 -33.27 -4.84 21.36
CA ALA A 85 -32.26 -5.36 22.30
C ALA A 85 -31.22 -6.28 21.62
N GLN A 86 -31.53 -6.80 20.43
CA GLN A 86 -30.68 -7.63 19.59
C GLN A 86 -29.81 -6.80 18.64
N GLY A 87 -30.01 -5.47 18.57
CA GLY A 87 -29.26 -4.58 17.69
C GLY A 87 -29.81 -4.48 16.26
N GLU A 88 -31.05 -4.90 16.03
CA GLU A 88 -31.73 -4.85 14.73
C GLU A 88 -32.68 -3.65 14.67
N ILE A 89 -32.91 -3.11 13.47
CA ILE A 89 -33.84 -2.00 13.25
C ILE A 89 -35.29 -2.47 13.47
N ASP A 90 -36.03 -1.79 14.34
CA ASP A 90 -37.40 -2.16 14.73
C ASP A 90 -38.45 -1.15 14.24
N ALA A 91 -39.39 -1.62 13.42
CA ALA A 91 -40.48 -0.82 12.88
C ALA A 91 -41.40 -0.26 13.99
N GLY A 92 -41.59 -0.99 15.09
CA GLY A 92 -42.39 -0.52 16.23
C GLY A 92 -41.79 0.72 16.90
N MET A 93 -40.46 0.75 17.06
CA MET A 93 -39.73 1.91 17.59
C MET A 93 -39.76 3.09 16.63
N ILE A 94 -39.63 2.84 15.32
CA ILE A 94 -39.73 3.87 14.27
C ILE A 94 -41.14 4.48 14.24
N SER A 95 -42.18 3.66 14.32
CA SER A 95 -43.57 4.11 14.33
C SER A 95 -43.85 5.08 15.49
N LYS A 96 -43.30 4.80 16.67
CA LYS A 96 -43.36 5.72 17.82
C LYS A 96 -42.73 7.09 17.53
N MET A 97 -41.76 7.17 16.64
CA MET A 97 -41.16 8.44 16.22
C MET A 97 -42.03 9.17 15.20
N PHE A 98 -42.58 8.47 14.21
CA PHE A 98 -43.53 9.06 13.26
C PHE A 98 -44.81 9.57 13.94
N MET A 99 -45.30 8.91 14.98
CA MET A 99 -46.43 9.43 15.76
C MET A 99 -46.11 10.77 16.46
N LYS A 100 -44.83 11.06 16.75
CA LYS A 100 -44.42 12.38 17.29
C LYS A 100 -44.41 13.48 16.23
N THR A 101 -44.52 13.15 14.94
CA THR A 101 -44.59 14.10 13.82
C THR A 101 -46.02 14.31 13.32
N CYS A 102 -47.04 14.08 14.18
CA CYS A 102 -48.47 14.29 13.92
C CYS A 102 -49.12 13.37 12.86
N LEU A 103 -48.50 12.23 12.54
CA LEU A 103 -49.11 11.20 11.68
C LEU A 103 -50.14 10.37 12.47
N SER A 104 -51.19 9.87 11.80
CA SER A 104 -52.11 8.92 12.44
C SER A 104 -51.38 7.61 12.75
N ARG A 105 -51.88 6.84 13.72
CA ARG A 105 -51.25 5.56 14.12
C ARG A 105 -51.16 4.56 12.96
N SER A 106 -52.18 4.55 12.08
CA SER A 106 -52.24 3.68 10.89
C SER A 106 -51.12 4.04 9.91
N GLU A 107 -51.06 5.32 9.51
CA GLU A 107 -50.06 5.83 8.58
C GLU A 107 -48.64 5.68 9.17
N ALA A 108 -48.46 6.00 10.46
CA ALA A 108 -47.17 5.88 11.13
C ALA A 108 -46.65 4.43 11.19
N MET A 109 -47.52 3.42 11.24
CA MET A 109 -47.11 2.01 11.22
C MET A 109 -46.71 1.55 9.83
N GLU A 110 -47.51 1.89 8.82
CA GLU A 110 -47.22 1.54 7.42
C GLU A 110 -45.89 2.17 6.96
N LEU A 111 -45.70 3.45 7.27
CA LEU A 111 -44.45 4.17 6.98
C LEU A 111 -43.26 3.63 7.76
N ALA A 112 -43.48 3.22 9.01
CA ALA A 112 -42.41 2.64 9.82
C ALA A 112 -41.93 1.31 9.27
N GLN A 113 -42.83 0.49 8.72
CA GLN A 113 -42.45 -0.79 8.12
C GLN A 113 -41.60 -0.55 6.87
N LEU A 114 -42.07 0.29 5.95
CA LEU A 114 -41.32 0.65 4.73
C LEU A 114 -39.96 1.28 5.06
N ALA A 115 -39.92 2.14 6.08
CA ALA A 115 -38.70 2.79 6.51
C ALA A 115 -37.74 1.78 7.15
N ALA A 116 -38.22 0.86 8.01
CA ALA A 116 -37.39 -0.19 8.62
C ALA A 116 -36.74 -1.07 7.54
N ASP A 117 -37.51 -1.44 6.52
CA ASP A 117 -37.05 -2.26 5.39
C ASP A 117 -35.97 -1.56 4.56
N ASN A 118 -35.83 -0.24 4.61
CA ASN A 118 -34.83 0.51 3.84
C ASN A 118 -33.75 1.17 4.69
N MET A 119 -33.93 1.29 6.02
CA MET A 119 -32.99 1.98 6.90
C MET A 119 -31.62 1.32 6.98
N HIS A 120 -31.55 0.04 6.65
CA HIS A 120 -30.27 -0.63 6.53
C HIS A 120 -29.44 -0.06 5.39
N LYS A 121 -30.02 0.57 4.36
CA LYS A 121 -29.28 1.15 3.21
C LYS A 121 -28.65 2.49 3.57
N ARG A 122 -27.50 2.42 4.23
CA ARG A 122 -26.66 3.57 4.57
C ARG A 122 -25.19 3.26 4.30
N ASN A 123 -24.60 3.99 3.36
CA ASN A 123 -23.17 4.01 3.11
C ASN A 123 -22.81 5.33 2.43
N LEU A 124 -22.02 6.18 3.09
CA LEU A 124 -21.57 7.47 2.55
C LEU A 124 -20.08 7.47 2.17
N VAL A 125 -19.41 6.32 2.22
CA VAL A 125 -17.96 6.18 2.02
C VAL A 125 -17.56 6.68 0.63
N GLY A 126 -18.28 6.30 -0.44
CA GLY A 126 -17.98 6.74 -1.80
C GLY A 126 -18.04 8.27 -1.98
N LEU A 127 -19.03 8.92 -1.34
CA LEU A 127 -19.13 10.38 -1.35
C LEU A 127 -17.94 11.03 -0.64
N PHE A 128 -17.60 10.58 0.57
CA PHE A 128 -16.46 11.14 1.30
C PHE A 128 -15.12 10.86 0.62
N TYR A 129 -15.00 9.71 -0.05
CA TYR A 129 -13.82 9.38 -0.85
C TYR A 129 -13.60 10.41 -1.95
N ASN A 130 -14.64 10.71 -2.74
CA ASN A 130 -14.57 11.74 -3.77
C ASN A 130 -14.37 13.15 -3.20
N LEU A 131 -14.95 13.48 -2.04
CA LEU A 131 -14.72 14.78 -1.38
C LEU A 131 -13.26 14.97 -0.94
N ILE A 132 -12.64 13.94 -0.35
CA ILE A 132 -11.22 14.01 0.04
C ILE A 132 -10.34 14.10 -1.22
N ARG A 133 -10.69 13.40 -2.31
CA ARG A 133 -10.01 13.55 -3.61
C ARG A 133 -10.11 14.97 -4.15
N LEU A 134 -11.30 15.56 -4.16
CA LEU A 134 -11.51 16.96 -4.59
C LEU A 134 -10.67 17.94 -3.76
N TYR A 135 -10.52 17.68 -2.45
CA TYR A 135 -9.64 18.49 -1.60
C TYR A 135 -8.20 18.44 -2.11
N TYR A 136 -7.65 17.26 -2.41
CA TYR A 136 -6.29 17.13 -2.94
C TYR A 136 -6.14 17.65 -4.37
N LEU A 137 -7.17 17.54 -5.22
CA LEU A 137 -7.15 18.15 -6.55
C LEU A 137 -7.00 19.67 -6.48
N GLU A 138 -7.70 20.33 -5.56
CA GLU A 138 -7.56 21.78 -5.34
C GLU A 138 -6.29 22.12 -4.55
N LYS A 139 -5.86 21.28 -3.61
CA LYS A 139 -4.63 21.52 -2.84
C LYS A 139 -3.39 21.46 -3.75
N LEU A 140 -3.32 20.44 -4.61
CA LEU A 140 -2.16 20.13 -5.45
C LEU A 140 -2.27 20.77 -6.85
N HIS A 141 -3.14 21.75 -7.02
CA HIS A 141 -3.41 22.37 -8.34
C HIS A 141 -2.17 22.95 -9.03
N THR A 142 -1.10 23.25 -8.30
CA THR A 142 0.18 23.73 -8.84
C THR A 142 1.10 22.62 -9.34
N VAL A 143 0.83 21.36 -9.00
CA VAL A 143 1.62 20.21 -9.46
C VAL A 143 1.21 19.88 -10.89
N ILE A 144 2.22 19.82 -11.77
CA ILE A 144 2.07 19.62 -13.21
C ILE A 144 2.61 18.25 -13.61
N TYR A 145 1.82 17.52 -14.40
CA TYR A 145 2.25 16.29 -15.05
C TYR A 145 2.99 16.64 -16.34
N ASN A 146 4.25 16.21 -16.47
CA ASN A 146 5.05 16.36 -17.68
C ASN A 146 5.30 14.97 -18.31
N PRO A 147 4.77 14.68 -19.53
CA PRO A 147 4.97 13.41 -20.22
C PRO A 147 6.44 13.04 -20.50
N GLU A 148 7.33 14.02 -20.64
CA GLU A 148 8.75 13.83 -20.95
C GLU A 148 9.64 13.76 -19.70
N ALA A 149 9.08 14.00 -18.51
CA ALA A 149 9.83 13.90 -17.27
C ALA A 149 10.28 12.47 -16.98
N VAL A 150 11.45 12.35 -16.36
CA VAL A 150 12.02 11.07 -15.94
C VAL A 150 11.17 10.51 -14.81
N PHE A 151 10.61 9.33 -15.02
CA PHE A 151 9.86 8.59 -14.00
C PHE A 151 10.78 7.68 -13.18
N PHE A 152 11.72 7.02 -13.87
CA PHE A 152 12.66 6.07 -13.28
C PHE A 152 14.03 6.19 -13.94
N GLU A 153 15.10 6.18 -13.15
CA GLU A 153 16.48 6.11 -13.62
C GLU A 153 17.34 5.43 -12.55
N ASN A 154 18.12 4.42 -12.94
CA ASN A 154 19.00 3.69 -12.02
C ASN A 154 20.46 3.63 -12.49
N GLY A 155 20.85 4.49 -13.44
CA GLY A 155 22.18 4.49 -14.05
C GLY A 155 22.34 3.53 -15.23
N ASN A 156 21.56 2.44 -15.27
CA ASN A 156 21.59 1.46 -16.38
C ASN A 156 20.46 1.71 -17.39
N PHE A 157 19.29 2.08 -16.88
CA PHE A 157 18.09 2.36 -17.66
C PHE A 157 17.42 3.63 -17.19
N LYS A 158 16.73 4.26 -18.13
CA LYS A 158 15.87 5.42 -17.93
C LYS A 158 14.49 5.18 -18.53
N ILE A 159 13.45 5.58 -17.81
CA ILE A 159 12.05 5.52 -18.24
C ILE A 159 11.40 6.89 -17.98
N ILE A 160 10.67 7.39 -18.97
CA ILE A 160 9.94 8.66 -18.90
C ILE A 160 8.44 8.41 -18.74
N ASN A 161 7.71 9.40 -18.22
CA ASN A 161 6.29 9.30 -17.88
C ASN A 161 5.41 8.75 -19.01
N LYS A 162 5.54 9.25 -20.24
CA LYS A 162 4.74 8.78 -21.38
C LYS A 162 4.94 7.30 -21.73
N HIS A 163 6.04 6.68 -21.29
CA HIS A 163 6.28 5.25 -21.45
C HIS A 163 5.66 4.40 -20.35
N VAL A 164 5.26 5.00 -19.22
CA VAL A 164 4.58 4.33 -18.09
C VAL A 164 3.06 4.55 -18.18
N PHE A 165 2.65 5.78 -18.51
CA PHE A 165 1.27 6.22 -18.58
C PHE A 165 0.87 6.42 -20.06
N LEU A 166 0.56 5.31 -20.72
CA LEU A 166 0.20 5.31 -22.15
C LEU A 166 -1.01 6.21 -22.41
N HIS A 167 -1.00 6.91 -23.55
CA HIS A 167 -2.07 7.82 -24.00
C HIS A 167 -2.24 9.13 -23.19
N MET A 168 -1.29 9.43 -22.29
CA MET A 168 -1.25 10.68 -21.52
C MET A 168 -0.10 11.56 -22.00
N ASP A 169 -0.27 12.15 -23.18
CA ASP A 169 0.79 12.90 -23.90
C ASP A 169 0.73 14.43 -23.70
N GLU A 170 -0.25 14.92 -22.93
CA GLU A 170 -0.42 16.35 -22.68
C GLU A 170 0.05 16.75 -21.29
N GLU A 171 0.74 17.89 -21.21
CA GLU A 171 1.03 18.55 -19.95
C GLU A 171 -0.27 19.07 -19.33
N LYS A 172 -0.53 18.70 -18.07
CA LYS A 172 -1.73 19.11 -17.33
C LYS A 172 -1.38 19.39 -15.87
N SER A 173 -1.94 20.46 -15.33
CA SER A 173 -2.01 20.62 -13.88
C SER A 173 -2.94 19.58 -13.26
N THR A 174 -2.78 19.33 -11.96
CA THR A 174 -3.69 18.44 -11.21
C THR A 174 -5.16 18.86 -11.35
N ARG A 175 -5.46 20.17 -11.42
CA ARG A 175 -6.84 20.65 -11.58
C ARG A 175 -7.42 20.39 -12.96
N GLU A 176 -6.61 20.53 -14.00
CA GLU A 176 -7.02 20.33 -15.41
C GLU A 176 -7.04 18.86 -15.82
N SER A 177 -6.49 17.99 -14.96
CA SER A 177 -6.41 16.54 -15.18
C SER A 177 -7.76 15.81 -15.08
N VAL A 178 -8.85 16.49 -14.73
CA VAL A 178 -10.18 15.89 -14.58
C VAL A 178 -11.25 16.69 -15.32
N ILE A 179 -12.10 16.00 -16.08
CA ILE A 179 -13.41 16.51 -16.50
C ILE A 179 -14.45 15.98 -15.52
N PHE A 180 -15.36 16.86 -15.07
CA PHE A 180 -16.48 16.49 -14.22
C PHE A 180 -17.78 16.45 -15.02
N ASP A 181 -18.54 15.38 -14.84
CA ASP A 181 -19.94 15.28 -15.25
C ASP A 181 -20.81 15.25 -13.98
N PRO A 182 -21.30 16.43 -13.52
CA PRO A 182 -21.85 16.60 -12.18
C PRO A 182 -23.22 15.94 -12.00
N ALA A 183 -23.53 15.55 -10.76
CA ALA A 183 -24.86 15.09 -10.37
C ALA A 183 -25.87 16.25 -10.31
N GLU A 184 -27.15 15.93 -10.50
CA GLU A 184 -28.23 16.92 -10.49
C GLU A 184 -28.84 17.05 -9.09
N HIS A 185 -28.98 18.29 -8.61
CA HIS A 185 -29.67 18.58 -7.36
C HIS A 185 -31.18 18.76 -7.62
N LYS A 186 -32.00 17.94 -6.96
CA LYS A 186 -33.46 18.07 -6.95
C LYS A 186 -33.93 18.79 -5.69
N PRO A 187 -34.82 19.78 -5.80
CA PRO A 187 -35.43 20.41 -4.63
C PRO A 187 -36.21 19.35 -3.83
N LEU A 188 -36.19 19.48 -2.50
CA LEU A 188 -36.99 18.62 -1.65
C LEU A 188 -38.49 18.83 -1.97
N ALA A 189 -39.16 17.77 -2.41
CA ALA A 189 -40.61 17.82 -2.61
C ALA A 189 -41.32 18.02 -1.26
N GLU A 190 -42.44 18.76 -1.25
CA GLU A 190 -43.23 18.98 -0.03
C GLU A 190 -43.88 17.69 0.51
N ALA A 191 -44.01 16.66 -0.34
CA ALA A 191 -44.45 15.32 0.03
C ALA A 191 -43.27 14.34 -0.06
N ILE A 192 -43.20 13.39 0.89
CA ILE A 192 -42.26 12.26 0.84
C ILE A 192 -42.73 11.35 -0.29
N ASP A 193 -42.09 11.43 -1.45
CA ASP A 193 -42.32 10.50 -2.56
C ASP A 193 -41.56 9.19 -2.29
N TYR A 194 -42.30 8.10 -2.15
CA TYR A 194 -41.76 6.78 -1.83
C TYR A 194 -41.00 6.14 -3.00
N GLU A 195 -41.23 6.63 -4.22
CA GLU A 195 -40.51 6.19 -5.42
C GLU A 195 -39.25 7.00 -5.70
N ASP A 196 -38.90 7.99 -4.85
CA ASP A 196 -37.73 8.82 -5.07
C ASP A 196 -36.44 7.99 -4.99
N LYS A 197 -35.77 7.90 -6.14
CA LYS A 197 -34.47 7.25 -6.32
C LYS A 197 -33.29 8.20 -6.06
N ALA A 198 -33.56 9.46 -5.70
CA ALA A 198 -32.51 10.42 -5.37
C ALA A 198 -31.78 10.03 -4.08
N LEU A 199 -30.48 10.36 -4.02
CA LEU A 199 -29.71 10.27 -2.78
C LEU A 199 -30.10 11.42 -1.84
N HIS A 200 -30.44 11.11 -0.58
CA HIS A 200 -30.76 12.13 0.43
C HIS A 200 -29.57 12.45 1.32
N LEU A 201 -29.26 13.72 1.53
CA LEU A 201 -28.18 14.15 2.43
C LEU A 201 -28.68 15.22 3.40
N LEU A 202 -28.27 15.12 4.66
CA LEU A 202 -28.53 16.16 5.66
C LEU A 202 -27.49 17.27 5.60
N TRP A 203 -27.95 18.51 5.83
CA TRP A 203 -27.09 19.69 5.83
C TRP A 203 -27.49 20.68 6.93
N TRP A 204 -26.51 21.17 7.69
CA TRP A 204 -26.75 22.21 8.68
C TRP A 204 -26.63 23.61 8.09
N GLY A 205 -27.71 24.39 8.20
CA GLY A 205 -27.74 25.80 7.82
C GLY A 205 -28.09 26.04 6.35
N ARG A 206 -27.50 27.09 5.78
CA ARG A 206 -27.67 27.48 4.37
C ARG A 206 -26.51 26.92 3.55
N VAL A 207 -26.78 26.47 2.33
CA VAL A 207 -25.75 25.99 1.38
C VAL A 207 -25.31 27.17 0.51
N SER A 208 -24.01 27.36 0.31
CA SER A 208 -23.48 28.32 -0.67
C SER A 208 -23.45 27.73 -2.09
N ALA A 209 -23.31 28.57 -3.12
CA ALA A 209 -23.25 28.09 -4.51
C ALA A 209 -21.98 27.28 -4.78
N GLU A 210 -20.88 27.64 -4.11
CA GLU A 210 -19.60 26.94 -4.14
C GLU A 210 -19.71 25.57 -3.48
N GLN A 211 -20.33 25.50 -2.30
CA GLN A 211 -20.55 24.25 -1.57
C GLN A 211 -21.46 23.29 -2.36
N LEU A 212 -22.51 23.80 -2.98
CA LEU A 212 -23.33 22.99 -3.90
C LEU A 212 -22.49 22.46 -5.07
N GLY A 213 -21.61 23.29 -5.64
CA GLY A 213 -20.69 22.89 -6.70
C GLY A 213 -19.70 21.79 -6.30
N VAL A 214 -19.29 21.75 -5.03
CA VAL A 214 -18.46 20.65 -4.49
C VAL A 214 -19.27 19.35 -4.44
N ILE A 215 -20.48 19.39 -3.89
CA ILE A 215 -21.33 18.20 -3.70
C ILE A 215 -21.72 17.59 -5.05
N THR A 216 -22.15 18.42 -6.01
CA THR A 216 -22.55 17.96 -7.35
C THR A 216 -21.39 17.30 -8.09
N ARG A 217 -20.16 17.82 -7.96
CA ARG A 217 -18.97 17.20 -8.55
C ARG A 217 -18.56 15.93 -7.82
N ALA A 218 -18.62 15.89 -6.49
CA ALA A 218 -18.27 14.70 -5.72
C ALA A 218 -19.17 13.50 -6.03
N LEU A 219 -20.45 13.74 -6.29
CA LEU A 219 -21.42 12.71 -6.72
C LEU A 219 -21.38 12.41 -8.23
N GLY A 220 -20.75 13.30 -9.01
CA GLY A 220 -20.62 13.21 -10.46
C GLY A 220 -19.64 12.13 -10.92
N ALA A 221 -19.54 11.94 -12.24
CA ALA A 221 -18.48 11.14 -12.84
C ALA A 221 -17.20 11.98 -13.04
N PHE A 222 -16.05 11.32 -12.93
CA PHE A 222 -14.72 11.90 -13.11
C PHE A 222 -14.09 11.24 -14.32
N THR A 223 -13.63 12.02 -15.29
CA THR A 223 -12.88 11.52 -16.45
C THR A 223 -11.45 12.04 -16.40
N CYS A 224 -10.51 11.12 -16.29
CA CYS A 224 -9.08 11.40 -16.18
C CYS A 224 -8.47 11.87 -17.52
N LYS A 225 -7.60 12.88 -17.46
CA LYS A 225 -6.80 13.43 -18.59
C LYS A 225 -5.29 13.38 -18.36
N ALA A 226 -4.86 13.16 -17.12
CA ALA A 226 -3.47 12.97 -16.75
C ALA A 226 -3.42 12.05 -15.52
N PRO A 227 -2.35 11.24 -15.36
CA PRO A 227 -2.35 10.05 -14.52
C PRO A 227 -2.18 10.36 -13.02
N PHE A 228 -2.73 11.46 -12.52
CA PHE A 228 -2.67 11.75 -11.08
C PHE A 228 -3.53 10.74 -10.30
N THR A 229 -2.99 10.22 -9.19
CA THR A 229 -3.64 9.23 -8.32
C THR A 229 -5.03 9.70 -7.86
N VAL A 230 -5.17 10.98 -7.52
CA VAL A 230 -6.44 11.60 -7.09
C VAL A 230 -7.40 11.90 -8.25
N ALA A 231 -6.91 11.94 -9.49
CA ALA A 231 -7.65 12.30 -10.70
C ALA A 231 -8.21 11.09 -11.47
N HIS A 232 -7.97 9.87 -11.00
CA HIS A 232 -8.39 8.64 -11.69
C HIS A 232 -9.88 8.65 -12.06
N THR A 233 -10.20 7.99 -13.18
CA THR A 233 -11.57 7.92 -13.69
C THR A 233 -12.47 7.22 -12.69
N SER A 234 -13.63 7.81 -12.39
CA SER A 234 -14.65 7.20 -11.54
C SER A 234 -16.07 7.38 -12.08
N PRO A 235 -16.91 6.33 -12.01
CA PRO A 235 -18.31 6.44 -12.42
C PRO A 235 -19.09 7.41 -11.52
N ARG A 236 -20.28 7.81 -12.00
CA ARG A 236 -21.19 8.67 -11.25
C ARG A 236 -21.74 7.91 -10.04
N LEU A 237 -21.65 8.51 -8.84
CA LEU A 237 -22.14 7.90 -7.60
C LEU A 237 -23.66 8.02 -7.44
N ALA A 238 -24.22 9.14 -7.89
CA ALA A 238 -25.66 9.37 -7.89
C ALA A 238 -26.04 10.23 -9.09
N ARG A 239 -27.14 9.86 -9.77
CA ARG A 239 -27.68 10.70 -10.85
C ARG A 239 -28.28 11.98 -10.29
N ASP A 240 -29.16 11.80 -9.31
CA ASP A 240 -29.93 12.85 -8.66
C ASP A 240 -29.70 12.79 -7.14
N PHE A 241 -29.71 13.94 -6.48
CA PHE A 241 -29.65 14.02 -5.02
C PHE A 241 -30.45 15.20 -4.47
N THR A 242 -30.81 15.10 -3.19
CA THR A 242 -31.56 16.13 -2.47
C THR A 242 -30.84 16.49 -1.18
N LEU A 243 -30.78 17.79 -0.88
CA LEU A 243 -30.21 18.32 0.36
C LEU A 243 -31.32 18.78 1.32
N HIS A 244 -31.37 18.18 2.50
CA HIS A 244 -32.18 18.67 3.61
C HIS A 244 -31.46 19.85 4.28
N ALA A 245 -31.62 21.04 3.68
CA ALA A 245 -31.01 22.30 4.10
C ALA A 245 -32.07 23.41 4.25
N ARG A 246 -31.74 24.48 4.98
CA ARG A 246 -32.65 25.65 5.12
C ARG A 246 -32.84 26.41 3.80
N LYS A 247 -31.81 26.45 2.96
CA LYS A 247 -31.80 27.10 1.66
C LYS A 247 -30.70 26.50 0.81
N VAL A 248 -31.04 26.14 -0.43
CA VAL A 248 -30.10 25.68 -1.46
C VAL A 248 -30.15 26.66 -2.64
N PRO A 249 -29.00 27.11 -3.17
CA PRO A 249 -28.98 28.01 -4.31
C PRO A 249 -29.36 27.28 -5.61
N ALA A 250 -29.90 28.01 -6.58
CA ALA A 250 -30.30 27.44 -7.87
C ALA A 250 -29.12 27.22 -8.84
N LYS A 251 -27.96 27.83 -8.58
CA LYS A 251 -26.77 27.75 -9.44
C LYS A 251 -25.56 27.32 -8.63
N VAL A 252 -24.67 26.58 -9.29
CA VAL A 252 -23.35 26.20 -8.77
C VAL A 252 -22.32 27.28 -9.09
N ALA A 253 -21.31 27.43 -8.22
CA ALA A 253 -20.18 28.34 -8.41
C ALA A 253 -18.83 27.60 -8.33
N LYS A 254 -17.75 28.30 -8.69
CA LYS A 254 -16.38 27.79 -8.55
C LYS A 254 -16.00 27.74 -7.07
N TYR A 255 -15.33 26.67 -6.65
CA TYR A 255 -14.89 26.47 -5.28
C TYR A 255 -13.36 26.40 -5.19
N ASP A 256 -12.87 26.38 -3.94
CA ASP A 256 -11.48 26.14 -3.57
C ASP A 256 -11.37 25.05 -2.48
N LYS A 257 -10.15 24.77 -2.02
CA LYS A 257 -9.88 23.76 -0.98
C LYS A 257 -10.61 24.02 0.35
N SER A 258 -10.85 25.29 0.70
CA SER A 258 -11.52 25.65 1.96
C SER A 258 -13.00 25.29 1.95
N GLN A 259 -13.65 25.47 0.79
CA GLN A 259 -15.05 25.09 0.61
C GLN A 259 -15.21 23.58 0.62
N VAL A 260 -14.26 22.81 0.07
CA VAL A 260 -14.28 21.35 0.15
C VAL A 260 -14.20 20.88 1.61
N LEU A 261 -13.28 21.43 2.41
CA LEU A 261 -13.19 21.10 3.84
C LEU A 261 -14.47 21.47 4.61
N SER A 262 -15.07 22.62 4.29
CA SER A 262 -16.34 23.03 4.90
C SER A 262 -17.48 22.05 4.56
N VAL A 263 -17.54 21.54 3.33
CA VAL A 263 -18.54 20.55 2.90
C VAL A 263 -18.33 19.23 3.61
N ILE A 264 -17.08 18.73 3.66
CA ILE A 264 -16.73 17.52 4.42
C ILE A 264 -17.20 17.67 5.86
N SER A 265 -16.83 18.77 6.53
CA SER A 265 -17.17 18.99 7.94
C SER A 265 -18.68 19.02 8.17
N ASN A 266 -19.42 19.76 7.35
CA ASN A 266 -20.87 19.87 7.50
C ASN A 266 -21.56 18.52 7.24
N LEU A 267 -21.20 17.80 6.16
CA LEU A 267 -21.82 16.52 5.85
C LEU A 267 -21.50 15.44 6.90
N VAL A 268 -20.25 15.36 7.37
CA VAL A 268 -19.87 14.42 8.44
C VAL A 268 -20.65 14.71 9.71
N CYS A 269 -20.79 15.98 10.10
CA CYS A 269 -21.48 16.34 11.32
C CYS A 269 -23.01 16.20 11.19
N ALA A 270 -23.61 16.64 10.08
CA ALA A 270 -25.05 16.58 9.86
C ALA A 270 -25.58 15.14 9.69
N ASN A 271 -24.78 14.24 9.12
CA ASN A 271 -25.14 12.83 8.90
C ASN A 271 -24.48 11.88 9.92
N ASN A 272 -23.84 12.42 10.97
CA ASN A 272 -23.07 11.66 11.98
C ASN A 272 -22.09 10.63 11.36
N ALA A 273 -21.51 10.93 10.21
CA ALA A 273 -20.86 9.96 9.33
C ALA A 273 -19.34 9.83 9.57
N LYS A 274 -18.93 9.80 10.84
CA LYS A 274 -17.50 9.74 11.22
C LYS A 274 -16.85 8.41 10.81
N THR A 275 -17.60 7.31 10.92
CA THR A 275 -17.13 5.98 10.51
C THR A 275 -17.00 5.93 8.99
N ASP A 276 -18.01 6.37 8.23
CA ASP A 276 -17.93 6.48 6.76
C ASP A 276 -16.71 7.31 6.31
N PHE A 277 -16.49 8.44 6.96
CA PHE A 277 -15.33 9.29 6.71
C PHE A 277 -14.00 8.55 6.98
N ALA A 278 -13.92 7.76 8.05
CA ALA A 278 -12.71 6.99 8.37
C ALA A 278 -12.40 5.92 7.31
N TYR A 279 -13.41 5.24 6.76
CA TYR A 279 -13.21 4.30 5.63
C TYR A 279 -12.79 5.03 4.37
N ALA A 280 -13.45 6.14 4.02
CA ALA A 280 -13.05 6.98 2.89
C ALA A 280 -11.61 7.49 3.00
N TYR A 281 -11.22 7.91 4.21
CA TYR A 281 -9.85 8.29 4.54
C TYR A 281 -8.86 7.15 4.26
N MET A 282 -9.19 5.92 4.67
CA MET A 282 -8.35 4.74 4.42
C MET A 282 -8.21 4.47 2.92
N MET A 283 -9.29 4.53 2.15
CA MET A 283 -9.24 4.38 0.69
C MET A 283 -8.31 5.42 0.04
N VAL A 284 -8.38 6.69 0.47
CA VAL A 284 -7.48 7.72 -0.04
C VAL A 284 -6.04 7.45 0.39
N ALA A 285 -5.80 7.05 1.65
CA ALA A 285 -4.45 6.71 2.11
C ALA A 285 -3.86 5.53 1.31
N GLN A 286 -4.65 4.54 0.88
CA GLN A 286 -4.14 3.44 0.06
C GLN A 286 -3.65 3.89 -1.33
N MET A 287 -4.24 4.94 -1.89
CA MET A 287 -4.02 5.31 -3.30
C MET A 287 -3.30 6.65 -3.51
N LEU A 288 -3.25 7.54 -2.51
CA LEU A 288 -2.75 8.90 -2.69
C LEU A 288 -1.31 8.93 -3.22
N LEU A 289 -0.46 8.02 -2.74
CA LEU A 289 0.90 7.84 -3.23
C LEU A 289 1.05 6.46 -3.86
N ALA A 290 1.74 6.42 -4.99
CA ALA A 290 2.16 5.19 -5.63
C ALA A 290 3.69 5.02 -5.50
N PRO A 291 4.20 3.79 -5.40
CA PRO A 291 5.64 3.56 -5.34
C PRO A 291 6.29 3.93 -6.67
N ILE A 292 7.44 4.60 -6.63
CA ILE A 292 8.41 4.58 -7.75
C ILE A 292 9.36 3.42 -7.46
N PRO A 293 9.33 2.34 -8.25
CA PRO A 293 10.15 1.16 -8.00
C PRO A 293 11.64 1.48 -8.06
N ARG A 294 12.46 0.77 -7.28
CA ARG A 294 13.92 0.96 -7.26
C ARG A 294 14.66 0.21 -8.37
N THR A 295 14.04 -0.83 -8.91
CA THR A 295 14.62 -1.65 -9.97
C THR A 295 13.76 -1.56 -11.22
N VAL A 296 14.39 -1.80 -12.37
CA VAL A 296 13.69 -1.76 -13.65
C VAL A 296 12.65 -2.88 -13.73
N GLU A 297 12.91 -4.03 -13.10
CA GLU A 297 11.99 -5.16 -12.98
C GLU A 297 10.78 -4.82 -12.10
N GLY A 298 11.01 -4.06 -11.02
CA GLY A 298 9.97 -3.57 -10.12
C GLY A 298 8.98 -2.62 -10.80
N MET A 299 9.30 -2.10 -11.99
CA MET A 299 8.41 -1.22 -12.76
C MET A 299 7.05 -1.83 -13.07
N ALA A 300 6.92 -3.16 -13.05
CA ALA A 300 5.64 -3.85 -13.18
C ALA A 300 4.59 -3.35 -12.17
N TRP A 301 5.01 -2.94 -10.96
CA TRP A 301 4.12 -2.36 -9.94
C TRP A 301 3.53 -1.00 -10.31
N ALA A 302 4.23 -0.20 -11.12
CA ALA A 302 3.78 1.12 -11.54
C ALA A 302 2.95 1.06 -12.84
N ILE A 303 3.29 0.13 -13.72
CA ILE A 303 2.63 -0.03 -15.02
C ILE A 303 1.26 -0.68 -14.87
N ASN A 304 1.12 -1.63 -13.95
CA ASN A 304 -0.11 -2.39 -13.81
C ASN A 304 -1.29 -1.51 -13.40
N PRO A 305 -2.39 -1.55 -14.18
CA PRO A 305 -3.60 -0.88 -13.77
C PRO A 305 -4.13 -1.57 -12.51
N ASN A 306 -4.26 -0.80 -11.44
CA ASN A 306 -4.96 -1.25 -10.24
C ASN A 306 -6.35 -0.62 -10.21
N SER A 307 -7.34 -1.38 -9.76
CA SER A 307 -8.71 -0.91 -9.69
C SER A 307 -9.07 -0.50 -8.27
N ILE A 308 -9.85 0.56 -8.16
CA ILE A 308 -10.38 1.06 -6.90
C ILE A 308 -11.85 0.70 -6.84
N ALA A 309 -12.20 -0.13 -5.86
CA ALA A 309 -13.56 -0.52 -5.55
C ALA A 309 -14.19 0.61 -4.72
N ILE A 310 -15.14 1.35 -5.31
CA ILE A 310 -15.88 2.43 -4.64
C ILE A 310 -17.24 1.89 -4.21
N PRO A 311 -17.62 1.99 -2.93
CA PRO A 311 -18.91 1.51 -2.49
C PRO A 311 -20.02 2.40 -3.02
N ASN A 312 -21.13 1.79 -3.40
CA ASN A 312 -22.37 2.48 -3.74
C ASN A 312 -22.79 3.42 -2.60
N VAL A 313 -23.33 4.59 -2.97
CA VAL A 313 -23.75 5.60 -1.99
C VAL A 313 -25.25 5.50 -1.74
N TYR A 314 -25.62 5.26 -0.49
CA TYR A 314 -27.02 5.24 -0.03
C TYR A 314 -27.15 5.97 1.31
N ASN A 315 -28.29 6.61 1.54
CA ASN A 315 -28.58 7.25 2.81
C ASN A 315 -30.09 7.37 3.03
N GLU A 316 -30.77 6.23 2.95
CA GLU A 316 -32.23 6.16 3.16
C GLU A 316 -32.70 6.76 4.49
N PRO A 317 -31.96 6.61 5.62
CA PRO A 317 -32.35 7.26 6.87
C PRO A 317 -32.45 8.79 6.77
N ALA A 318 -31.75 9.45 5.84
CA ALA A 318 -31.78 10.91 5.71
C ALA A 318 -33.07 11.44 5.09
N LYS A 319 -33.89 10.59 4.45
CA LYS A 319 -35.29 10.92 4.11
C LYS A 319 -36.07 11.37 5.35
N TYR A 320 -35.66 10.90 6.52
CA TYR A 320 -36.26 11.17 7.81
C TYR A 320 -35.24 11.87 8.73
N PRO A 321 -35.08 13.20 8.65
CA PRO A 321 -34.03 13.91 9.40
C PRO A 321 -34.02 13.68 10.91
N PHE A 322 -35.17 13.33 11.51
CA PHE A 322 -35.26 12.98 12.94
C PHE A 322 -34.48 11.72 13.33
N MET A 323 -34.01 10.92 12.37
CA MET A 323 -33.16 9.75 12.59
C MET A 323 -31.74 10.12 13.04
N TYR A 324 -31.30 11.36 12.82
CA TYR A 324 -29.92 11.79 13.06
C TYR A 324 -29.82 12.70 14.29
N SER A 325 -30.14 12.14 15.45
CA SER A 325 -30.14 12.88 16.73
C SER A 325 -28.86 12.70 17.55
N ASN A 326 -28.75 13.44 18.65
CA ASN A 326 -27.60 13.37 19.56
C ASN A 326 -27.36 11.98 20.20
N ASN A 327 -28.38 11.11 20.31
CA ASN A 327 -28.22 9.75 20.82
C ASN A 327 -27.93 8.75 19.68
N GLN A 328 -26.71 8.79 19.16
CA GLN A 328 -26.28 8.00 18.01
C GLN A 328 -25.83 6.58 18.37
N TYR A 329 -26.17 5.63 17.51
CA TYR A 329 -25.56 4.31 17.46
C TYR A 329 -24.12 4.45 16.95
N CYS A 330 -23.17 3.76 17.58
CA CYS A 330 -21.77 3.75 17.18
C CYS A 330 -21.13 2.46 17.68
N LEU A 331 -20.62 1.65 16.76
CA LEU A 331 -19.94 0.40 17.09
C LEU A 331 -18.52 0.64 17.62
N ASP A 332 -17.77 1.59 17.07
CA ASP A 332 -16.41 1.87 17.54
C ASP A 332 -16.08 3.37 17.58
N HIS A 333 -15.82 3.86 18.78
CA HIS A 333 -15.40 5.24 18.99
C HIS A 333 -13.94 5.50 18.56
N SER A 334 -13.10 4.48 18.40
CA SER A 334 -11.68 4.64 18.07
C SER A 334 -11.46 5.26 16.69
N LEU A 335 -12.33 4.95 15.72
CA LEU A 335 -12.24 5.50 14.36
C LEU A 335 -12.69 6.97 14.27
N THR A 336 -13.48 7.43 15.24
CA THR A 336 -14.06 8.78 15.23
C THR A 336 -13.03 9.91 15.36
N SER A 337 -11.82 9.62 15.87
CA SER A 337 -10.75 10.62 15.95
C SER A 337 -10.14 10.94 14.59
N THR A 338 -10.24 10.03 13.61
CA THR A 338 -9.67 10.21 12.25
C THR A 338 -10.18 11.49 11.60
N PHE A 339 -11.47 11.81 11.78
CA PHE A 339 -12.05 13.04 11.27
C PHE A 339 -11.45 14.29 11.92
N ALA A 340 -11.31 14.29 13.25
CA ALA A 340 -10.71 15.42 13.96
C ALA A 340 -9.24 15.62 13.57
N ASP A 341 -8.47 14.54 13.47
CA ASP A 341 -7.06 14.56 13.05
C ASP A 341 -6.92 15.14 11.63
N PHE A 342 -7.75 14.67 10.69
CA PHE A 342 -7.76 15.17 9.32
C PHE A 342 -8.15 16.65 9.25
N MET A 343 -9.21 17.07 9.95
CA MET A 343 -9.63 18.47 9.93
C MET A 343 -8.61 19.41 10.57
N ALA A 344 -7.83 18.93 11.55
CA ALA A 344 -6.75 19.69 12.15
C ALA A 344 -5.52 19.77 11.24
N ASN A 345 -5.18 18.69 10.55
CA ASN A 345 -4.05 18.63 9.62
C ASN A 345 -4.33 17.66 8.46
N PRO A 346 -4.90 18.13 7.34
CA PRO A 346 -5.19 17.27 6.19
C PRO A 346 -3.91 16.62 5.60
N ASP A 347 -2.74 17.19 5.84
CA ASP A 347 -1.49 16.74 5.22
C ASP A 347 -1.01 15.42 5.80
N ILE A 348 -1.55 15.03 6.97
CA ILE A 348 -1.23 13.77 7.63
C ILE A 348 -1.52 12.54 6.75
N VAL A 349 -2.47 12.64 5.81
CA VAL A 349 -2.77 11.55 4.86
C VAL A 349 -1.57 11.21 3.99
N LEU A 350 -0.70 12.17 3.66
CA LEU A 350 0.49 11.90 2.83
C LEU A 350 1.45 10.94 3.56
N ILE A 351 1.67 11.14 4.86
CA ILE A 351 2.49 10.21 5.66
C ILE A 351 1.79 8.86 5.78
N HIS A 352 0.50 8.89 6.10
CA HIS A 352 -0.26 7.66 6.28
C HIS A 352 -0.30 6.84 4.99
N SER A 353 -0.36 7.51 3.84
CA SER A 353 -0.21 6.90 2.53
C SER A 353 1.16 6.29 2.34
N ALA A 354 2.25 7.03 2.54
CA ALA A 354 3.61 6.50 2.38
C ALA A 354 3.85 5.25 3.26
N GLY A 355 3.43 5.30 4.53
CA GLY A 355 3.58 4.17 5.46
C GLY A 355 2.73 2.96 5.07
N LEU A 356 1.46 3.18 4.71
CA LEU A 356 0.55 2.10 4.31
C LEU A 356 1.02 1.44 3.01
N VAL A 357 1.35 2.24 1.99
CA VAL A 357 1.80 1.78 0.67
C VAL A 357 3.10 1.00 0.78
N GLU A 358 4.07 1.49 1.57
CA GLU A 358 5.30 0.74 1.82
C GLU A 358 5.01 -0.60 2.50
N CYS A 359 4.28 -0.60 3.62
CA CYS A 359 4.00 -1.83 4.35
C CYS A 359 3.25 -2.85 3.48
N ALA A 360 2.23 -2.39 2.74
CA ALA A 360 1.43 -3.25 1.89
C ALA A 360 2.25 -3.84 0.73
N THR A 361 2.98 -3.00 -0.02
CA THR A 361 3.73 -3.47 -1.20
C THR A 361 4.95 -4.31 -0.85
N VAL A 362 5.65 -3.99 0.25
CA VAL A 362 6.79 -4.79 0.71
C VAL A 362 6.33 -6.16 1.19
N GLU A 363 5.31 -6.21 2.06
CA GLU A 363 4.84 -7.49 2.60
C GLU A 363 4.14 -8.34 1.54
N LEU A 364 3.35 -7.73 0.65
CA LEU A 364 2.77 -8.43 -0.49
C LEU A 364 3.87 -9.01 -1.40
N GLY A 365 4.91 -8.22 -1.70
CA GLY A 365 6.10 -8.70 -2.41
C GLY A 365 6.72 -9.95 -1.78
N LEU A 366 6.86 -9.96 -0.46
CA LEU A 366 7.38 -11.11 0.30
C LEU A 366 6.45 -12.32 0.28
N VAL A 367 5.13 -12.11 0.31
CA VAL A 367 4.15 -13.20 0.21
C VAL A 367 4.18 -13.85 -1.18
N ILE A 368 4.22 -13.04 -2.24
CA ILE A 368 4.34 -13.51 -3.64
C ILE A 368 5.56 -14.40 -3.82
N GLN A 369 6.67 -14.02 -3.20
CA GLN A 369 7.93 -14.74 -3.31
C GLN A 369 8.00 -15.99 -2.45
N ALA A 370 7.08 -16.22 -1.52
CA ALA A 370 7.18 -17.33 -0.59
C ALA A 370 6.67 -18.66 -1.17
N GLN A 371 5.89 -18.64 -2.24
CA GLN A 371 5.25 -19.84 -2.78
C GLN A 371 5.23 -19.85 -4.31
N PHE A 372 5.17 -21.04 -4.90
CA PHE A 372 4.98 -21.24 -6.34
C PHE A 372 3.56 -20.84 -6.79
N SER A 373 2.56 -21.02 -5.93
CA SER A 373 1.16 -20.68 -6.17
C SER A 373 0.80 -19.34 -5.53
N ILE A 374 1.04 -18.25 -6.26
CA ILE A 374 0.85 -16.87 -5.77
C ILE A 374 -0.58 -16.63 -5.26
N GLY A 375 -1.58 -17.16 -5.97
CA GLY A 375 -2.98 -16.98 -5.63
C GLY A 375 -3.39 -17.65 -4.31
N GLU A 376 -2.84 -18.83 -4.01
CA GLU A 376 -3.09 -19.56 -2.77
C GLU A 376 -2.34 -18.89 -1.60
N ALA A 377 -1.08 -18.51 -1.81
CA ALA A 377 -0.25 -17.81 -0.82
C ALA A 377 -0.94 -16.59 -0.21
N ILE A 378 -1.47 -15.73 -1.09
CA ILE A 378 -2.13 -14.49 -0.68
C ILE A 378 -3.45 -14.80 0.02
N THR A 379 -4.21 -15.76 -0.49
CA THR A 379 -5.49 -16.16 0.09
C THR A 379 -5.29 -16.74 1.50
N ASP A 380 -4.30 -17.60 1.69
CA ASP A 380 -3.98 -18.22 2.98
C ASP A 380 -3.44 -17.21 3.98
N PHE A 381 -2.57 -16.30 3.53
CA PHE A 381 -2.09 -15.18 4.34
C PHE A 381 -3.25 -14.31 4.85
N GLN A 382 -4.18 -13.96 3.95
CA GLN A 382 -5.34 -13.12 4.29
C GLN A 382 -6.27 -13.84 5.27
N LYS A 383 -6.64 -15.10 5.00
CA LYS A 383 -7.47 -15.93 5.90
C LYS A 383 -6.84 -16.08 7.29
N ALA A 384 -5.53 -16.32 7.35
CA ALA A 384 -4.82 -16.42 8.63
C ALA A 384 -4.83 -15.09 9.39
N SER A 385 -4.64 -13.97 8.69
CA SER A 385 -4.59 -12.63 9.28
C SER A 385 -5.95 -12.18 9.83
N THR A 386 -7.07 -12.59 9.23
CA THR A 386 -8.42 -12.20 9.65
C THR A 386 -9.15 -13.24 10.49
N LYS A 387 -8.46 -14.28 10.96
CA LYS A 387 -9.05 -15.42 11.71
C LYS A 387 -10.20 -16.11 10.97
N GLY A 388 -10.09 -16.22 9.64
CA GLY A 388 -11.05 -16.95 8.82
C GLY A 388 -12.18 -16.13 8.20
N VAL A 389 -12.22 -14.79 8.41
CA VAL A 389 -13.11 -13.93 7.63
C VAL A 389 -12.61 -13.92 6.18
N THR A 390 -13.37 -14.50 5.27
CA THR A 390 -13.11 -14.45 3.84
C THR A 390 -13.60 -13.12 3.29
N PHE A 391 -12.70 -12.34 2.72
CA PHE A 391 -13.00 -11.12 1.98
C PHE A 391 -12.43 -11.22 0.58
N ASP A 392 -12.97 -10.45 -0.36
CA ASP A 392 -12.43 -10.38 -1.72
C ASP A 392 -10.97 -9.95 -1.67
N LYS A 393 -10.14 -10.51 -2.56
CA LYS A 393 -8.68 -10.52 -2.42
C LYS A 393 -7.98 -9.14 -2.37
N GLY A 394 -8.71 -8.01 -2.45
CA GLY A 394 -8.18 -6.63 -2.47
C GLY A 394 -8.81 -5.68 -1.41
N GLY A 395 -8.62 -4.37 -1.59
CA GLY A 395 -9.27 -3.33 -0.78
C GLY A 395 -8.60 -3.03 0.56
N ILE A 396 -9.31 -2.31 1.43
CA ILE A 396 -8.81 -1.83 2.75
C ILE A 396 -8.31 -3.00 3.61
N LEU A 397 -9.08 -4.10 3.68
CA LEU A 397 -8.75 -5.23 4.54
C LEU A 397 -7.44 -5.92 4.13
N SER A 398 -7.17 -6.00 2.82
CA SER A 398 -5.94 -6.59 2.30
C SER A 398 -4.71 -5.79 2.75
N ASP A 399 -4.67 -4.49 2.46
CA ASP A 399 -3.53 -3.64 2.82
C ASP A 399 -3.34 -3.56 4.34
N LEU A 400 -4.43 -3.53 5.11
CA LEU A 400 -4.35 -3.57 6.57
C LEU A 400 -3.80 -4.89 7.10
N SER A 401 -4.05 -6.02 6.43
CA SER A 401 -3.48 -7.32 6.83
C SER A 401 -1.97 -7.36 6.66
N PHE A 402 -1.47 -6.83 5.53
CA PHE A 402 -0.04 -6.65 5.29
C PHE A 402 0.60 -5.69 6.29
N MET A 403 -0.04 -4.54 6.51
CA MET A 403 0.44 -3.54 7.47
C MET A 403 0.45 -4.06 8.91
N ALA A 404 -0.62 -4.72 9.36
CA ALA A 404 -0.72 -5.29 10.70
C ALA A 404 0.43 -6.25 10.97
N THR A 405 0.67 -7.18 10.04
CA THR A 405 1.78 -8.13 10.11
C THR A 405 3.14 -7.43 10.15
N ARG A 406 3.35 -6.46 9.25
CA ARG A 406 4.62 -5.71 9.19
C ARG A 406 4.93 -4.96 10.47
N LEU A 407 3.93 -4.29 11.04
CA LEU A 407 4.07 -3.46 12.24
C LEU A 407 3.90 -4.24 13.54
N GLY A 408 3.43 -5.49 13.49
CA GLY A 408 3.16 -6.30 14.67
C GLY A 408 1.99 -5.79 15.51
N VAL A 409 1.02 -5.11 14.89
CA VAL A 409 -0.15 -4.52 15.57
C VAL A 409 -1.44 -5.22 15.20
N ILE A 410 -2.38 -5.25 16.15
CA ILE A 410 -3.75 -5.71 15.90
C ILE A 410 -4.55 -4.51 15.36
N VAL A 411 -5.34 -4.74 14.33
CA VAL A 411 -6.25 -3.75 13.76
C VAL A 411 -7.67 -4.28 13.89
N ASP A 412 -8.53 -3.52 14.56
CA ASP A 412 -9.94 -3.82 14.71
C ASP A 412 -10.75 -2.88 13.81
N LEU A 413 -11.73 -3.44 13.09
CA LEU A 413 -12.68 -2.69 12.28
C LEU A 413 -14.11 -3.06 12.68
N PRO A 414 -15.00 -2.06 12.84
CA PRO A 414 -16.38 -2.29 13.22
C PRO A 414 -17.22 -2.89 12.08
N TYR A 415 -16.81 -2.72 10.82
CA TYR A 415 -17.51 -3.25 9.65
C TYR A 415 -16.53 -3.92 8.68
N GLU A 416 -16.95 -5.05 8.10
CA GLU A 416 -16.32 -5.65 6.92
C GLU A 416 -16.48 -4.73 5.71
N THR A 417 -15.48 -4.72 4.81
CA THR A 417 -15.52 -3.94 3.57
C THR A 417 -14.64 -4.59 2.50
N SER A 418 -15.11 -4.58 1.26
CA SER A 418 -14.30 -4.88 0.07
C SER A 418 -13.84 -3.60 -0.67
N SER A 419 -14.23 -2.42 -0.16
CA SER A 419 -13.86 -1.14 -0.74
C SER A 419 -12.36 -0.86 -0.64
N GLY A 420 -11.83 -0.06 -1.56
CA GLY A 420 -10.43 0.40 -1.56
C GLY A 420 -9.65 -0.03 -2.79
N LEU A 421 -8.34 0.11 -2.72
CA LEU A 421 -7.43 -0.21 -3.83
C LEU A 421 -7.15 -1.72 -3.89
N ASP A 422 -7.37 -2.33 -5.05
CA ASP A 422 -7.02 -3.72 -5.29
C ASP A 422 -5.62 -3.83 -5.90
N ARG A 423 -4.65 -4.14 -5.04
CA ARG A 423 -3.25 -4.41 -5.41
C ARG A 423 -2.97 -5.89 -5.68
N VAL A 424 -3.90 -6.78 -5.31
CA VAL A 424 -3.67 -8.22 -5.27
C VAL A 424 -4.11 -8.88 -6.56
N SER A 425 -5.20 -8.43 -7.17
CA SER A 425 -5.66 -9.02 -8.43
C SER A 425 -4.64 -8.87 -9.57
N SER A 426 -3.94 -7.73 -9.62
CA SER A 426 -2.88 -7.47 -10.61
C SER A 426 -1.63 -8.34 -10.40
N VAL A 427 -1.46 -8.87 -9.19
CA VAL A 427 -0.39 -9.79 -8.80
C VAL A 427 -0.76 -11.25 -9.11
N ILE A 428 -2.00 -11.65 -8.83
CA ILE A 428 -2.46 -13.04 -9.00
C ILE A 428 -2.55 -13.42 -10.47
N ASN A 429 -2.90 -12.47 -11.34
CA ASN A 429 -3.00 -12.66 -12.77
C ASN A 429 -1.88 -11.87 -13.49
N PRO A 430 -0.60 -12.25 -13.34
CA PRO A 430 0.49 -11.48 -13.90
C PRO A 430 0.44 -11.59 -15.43
N VAL A 431 0.19 -10.47 -16.09
CA VAL A 431 0.45 -10.37 -17.53
C VAL A 431 1.95 -10.14 -17.70
N ASN A 432 2.57 -10.76 -18.71
CA ASN A 432 3.95 -10.42 -19.06
C ASN A 432 3.96 -9.03 -19.71
N TYR A 433 4.55 -8.03 -19.05
CA TYR A 433 4.62 -6.68 -19.59
C TYR A 433 5.93 -6.45 -20.32
N LEU A 434 5.81 -5.89 -21.52
CA LEU A 434 6.94 -5.36 -22.27
C LEU A 434 7.04 -3.87 -21.99
N GLN A 435 8.03 -3.47 -21.21
CA GLN A 435 8.27 -2.07 -20.89
C GLN A 435 9.36 -1.50 -21.79
N SER A 436 9.04 -0.37 -22.40
CA SER A 436 9.99 0.43 -23.15
C SER A 436 10.93 1.18 -22.19
N VAL A 437 12.24 0.95 -22.33
CA VAL A 437 13.28 1.63 -21.56
C VAL A 437 14.33 2.25 -22.48
N ILE A 438 15.05 3.26 -21.99
CA ILE A 438 16.18 3.90 -22.65
C ILE A 438 17.45 3.42 -21.95
N VAL A 439 18.41 2.89 -22.69
CA VAL A 439 19.68 2.39 -22.15
C VAL A 439 20.60 3.57 -21.83
N THR A 440 21.08 3.66 -20.59
CA THR A 440 22.05 4.68 -20.16
C THR A 440 23.45 4.09 -19.96
N ASP A 441 23.55 2.78 -19.74
CA ASP A 441 24.82 2.02 -19.69
C ASP A 441 24.71 0.74 -20.54
N SER A 442 25.51 0.67 -21.60
CA SER A 442 25.52 -0.45 -22.55
C SER A 442 26.09 -1.75 -21.99
N ASP A 443 27.01 -1.68 -21.03
CA ASP A 443 27.70 -2.85 -20.48
C ASP A 443 26.84 -3.49 -19.39
N ALA A 444 26.18 -2.66 -18.57
CA ALA A 444 25.22 -3.14 -17.59
C ALA A 444 23.94 -3.72 -18.23
N ALA A 445 23.48 -3.15 -19.35
CA ALA A 445 22.28 -3.60 -20.06
C ALA A 445 22.39 -5.02 -20.63
N GLN A 446 23.60 -5.50 -20.95
CA GLN A 446 23.85 -6.85 -21.47
C GLN A 446 23.54 -7.95 -20.44
N ASN A 447 23.51 -7.63 -19.15
CA ASN A 447 23.22 -8.58 -18.08
C ASN A 447 21.70 -8.77 -17.83
N HIS A 448 20.83 -8.04 -18.54
CA HIS A 448 19.38 -8.12 -18.38
C HIS A 448 18.74 -8.97 -19.48
N LYS A 449 17.65 -9.69 -19.16
CA LYS A 449 16.87 -10.43 -20.17
C LYS A 449 16.07 -9.45 -21.04
N LEU A 450 16.70 -8.93 -22.08
CA LEU A 450 16.06 -8.08 -23.09
C LEU A 450 15.11 -8.94 -23.93
N TYR A 451 13.88 -8.47 -24.14
CA TYR A 451 12.92 -9.14 -25.01
C TYR A 451 12.90 -8.41 -26.35
N ASP A 452 13.30 -9.11 -27.41
CA ASP A 452 13.29 -8.60 -28.77
C ASP A 452 12.18 -9.31 -29.54
N ASP A 453 11.04 -8.64 -29.77
CA ASP A 453 9.98 -9.15 -30.64
C ASP A 453 10.39 -9.07 -32.12
N ALA A 454 11.54 -8.45 -32.43
CA ALA A 454 12.18 -8.57 -33.73
C ALA A 454 13.19 -9.72 -33.70
N LYS A 455 12.74 -10.91 -34.09
CA LYS A 455 13.62 -11.80 -34.85
C LYS A 455 14.23 -10.97 -35.99
N THR A 456 15.50 -10.59 -35.84
CA THR A 456 16.36 -9.75 -36.70
C THR A 456 16.55 -8.29 -36.25
N ARG A 457 17.82 -7.96 -35.89
CA ARG A 457 18.52 -6.65 -35.98
C ARG A 457 18.97 -5.95 -34.68
N ILE A 458 19.48 -6.68 -33.69
CA ILE A 458 20.65 -6.18 -32.94
C ILE A 458 21.81 -7.17 -33.14
N HIS A 459 22.37 -7.20 -34.36
CA HIS A 459 23.72 -7.72 -34.57
C HIS A 459 24.69 -6.57 -34.34
N GLY A 460 24.97 -6.29 -33.06
CA GLY A 460 25.91 -5.25 -32.64
C GLY A 460 25.78 -4.93 -31.14
N PRO A 461 26.80 -4.29 -30.53
CA PRO A 461 26.72 -3.84 -29.14
C PRO A 461 25.54 -2.86 -28.96
N ILE A 462 24.82 -3.01 -27.84
CA ILE A 462 23.77 -2.07 -27.43
C ILE A 462 24.42 -0.72 -27.21
N LYS A 463 23.86 0.36 -27.77
CA LYS A 463 24.39 1.72 -27.59
C LYS A 463 23.59 2.47 -26.52
N VAL A 464 24.25 3.40 -25.83
CA VAL A 464 23.59 4.40 -24.98
C VAL A 464 22.55 5.16 -25.80
N ASP A 465 21.46 5.56 -25.15
CA ASP A 465 20.27 6.20 -25.71
C ASP A 465 19.45 5.32 -26.69
N THR A 466 19.76 4.03 -26.79
CA THR A 466 18.94 3.08 -27.55
C THR A 466 17.69 2.71 -26.75
N ARG A 467 16.53 2.73 -27.41
CA ARG A 467 15.26 2.26 -26.85
C ARG A 467 15.17 0.74 -27.00
N VAL A 468 14.95 0.04 -25.89
CA VAL A 468 14.79 -1.42 -25.85
C VAL A 468 13.52 -1.82 -25.09
N GLN A 469 13.05 -3.05 -25.28
CA GLN A 469 11.94 -3.61 -24.52
C GLN A 469 12.44 -4.62 -23.48
N LEU A 470 11.97 -4.44 -22.25
CA LEU A 470 12.23 -5.34 -21.13
C LEU A 470 10.97 -6.13 -20.79
N LYS A 471 11.12 -7.44 -20.63
CA LYS A 471 10.08 -8.28 -20.05
C LYS A 471 10.14 -8.17 -18.53
N LEU A 472 9.13 -7.56 -17.94
CA LEU A 472 9.06 -7.36 -16.49
C LEU A 472 8.35 -8.51 -15.78
N GLN A 473 8.73 -8.77 -14.52
CA GLN A 473 8.10 -9.76 -13.66
C GLN A 473 7.74 -9.14 -12.31
N LEU A 474 6.51 -9.39 -11.83
CA LEU A 474 5.95 -8.72 -10.65
C LEU A 474 6.40 -9.33 -9.30
N HIS A 475 7.46 -10.13 -9.31
CA HIS A 475 7.92 -10.86 -8.12
C HIS A 475 8.87 -10.06 -7.24
N ILE A 476 9.22 -8.82 -7.57
CA ILE A 476 10.20 -8.03 -6.81
C ILE A 476 9.48 -6.92 -6.05
N PRO A 477 9.64 -6.78 -4.72
CA PRO A 477 9.10 -5.67 -3.95
C PRO A 477 9.53 -4.32 -4.55
N PRO A 478 8.60 -3.37 -4.76
CA PRO A 478 8.94 -2.11 -5.43
C PRO A 478 9.72 -1.17 -4.51
N LEU A 479 9.57 -1.33 -3.19
CA LEU A 479 10.10 -0.44 -2.18
C LEU A 479 10.98 -1.18 -1.17
N TYR A 480 11.83 -0.44 -0.46
CA TYR A 480 12.55 -0.94 0.71
C TYR A 480 11.74 -0.63 1.97
N PRO A 481 11.80 -1.43 3.05
CA PRO A 481 11.04 -1.16 4.25
C PRO A 481 11.67 -0.01 5.07
N ILE A 482 11.58 1.24 4.63
CA ILE A 482 12.14 2.40 5.34
C ILE A 482 11.24 2.82 6.51
N PHE A 483 9.95 2.96 6.27
CA PHE A 483 8.96 3.28 7.28
C PHE A 483 8.86 2.17 8.33
N SER A 484 8.82 0.92 7.87
CA SER A 484 8.64 -0.26 8.73
C SER A 484 9.93 -0.83 9.33
N TYR A 485 11.08 -0.20 9.05
CA TYR A 485 12.39 -0.71 9.44
C TYR A 485 12.56 -0.82 10.95
N GLY A 486 12.87 -2.01 11.46
CA GLY A 486 13.13 -2.24 12.89
C GLY A 486 11.94 -2.01 13.84
N ILE A 487 10.71 -1.87 13.32
CA ILE A 487 9.49 -1.72 14.16
C ILE A 487 9.05 -3.07 14.73
N ASN A 488 9.13 -4.14 13.94
CA ASN A 488 8.79 -5.49 14.35
C ASN A 488 10.02 -6.41 14.26
N PRO A 489 10.77 -6.62 15.36
CA PRO A 489 11.97 -7.46 15.36
C PRO A 489 11.67 -8.92 15.00
N SER A 490 10.42 -9.37 15.15
CA SER A 490 10.01 -10.71 14.77
C SER A 490 9.86 -10.92 13.25
N MET A 491 9.95 -9.87 12.44
CA MET A 491 9.88 -9.95 10.98
C MET A 491 11.26 -10.04 10.34
N GLU A 492 11.32 -10.44 9.07
CA GLU A 492 12.55 -10.65 8.30
C GLU A 492 13.50 -9.44 8.24
N PHE A 493 12.99 -8.23 8.50
CA PHE A 493 13.73 -6.95 8.48
C PHE A 493 13.84 -6.30 9.86
N GLY A 494 13.55 -7.06 10.91
CA GLY A 494 13.57 -6.62 12.30
C GLY A 494 14.97 -6.24 12.80
N ASP A 495 15.99 -6.98 12.34
CA ASP A 495 17.35 -6.96 12.90
C ASP A 495 18.43 -6.41 11.95
N MET A 496 18.07 -5.96 10.73
CA MET A 496 19.03 -5.55 9.69
C MET A 496 19.80 -4.24 9.97
N MET A 497 19.71 -3.67 11.18
CA MET A 497 20.60 -2.54 11.53
C MET A 497 22.05 -2.98 11.69
N GLU A 498 22.28 -4.28 11.80
CA GLU A 498 23.59 -4.90 11.88
C GLU A 498 23.51 -6.24 11.17
N ALA A 499 24.48 -6.53 10.30
CA ALA A 499 24.63 -7.85 9.73
C ALA A 499 26.12 -8.22 9.72
N SER A 500 26.38 -9.51 9.86
CA SER A 500 27.72 -10.06 9.81
C SER A 500 27.68 -11.41 9.11
N VAL A 501 28.48 -11.55 8.06
CA VAL A 501 28.59 -12.77 7.27
C VAL A 501 30.04 -13.21 7.23
N THR A 502 30.29 -14.42 7.72
CA THR A 502 31.54 -15.14 7.51
C THR A 502 31.44 -15.88 6.18
N VAL A 503 32.40 -15.65 5.28
CA VAL A 503 32.46 -16.35 3.98
C VAL A 503 33.40 -17.55 4.06
N THR A 504 33.11 -18.57 3.27
CA THR A 504 33.97 -19.74 3.09
C THR A 504 34.27 -19.90 1.60
N PRO A 505 35.55 -20.06 1.19
CA PRO A 505 35.91 -20.29 -0.20
C PRO A 505 35.25 -21.57 -0.74
N ASN A 506 34.85 -21.53 -2.00
CA ASN A 506 34.40 -22.72 -2.68
C ASN A 506 35.60 -23.63 -2.96
N VAL A 507 35.54 -24.86 -2.44
CA VAL A 507 36.60 -25.86 -2.57
C VAL A 507 36.82 -26.28 -4.04
N ASN A 508 35.78 -26.18 -4.87
CA ASN A 508 35.80 -26.61 -6.27
C ASN A 508 36.13 -25.48 -7.25
N HIS A 509 35.99 -24.22 -6.84
CA HIS A 509 36.14 -23.05 -7.73
C HIS A 509 36.94 -21.94 -7.03
N ARG A 510 38.20 -21.76 -7.44
CA ARG A 510 39.07 -20.71 -6.88
C ARG A 510 38.45 -19.32 -7.09
N GLY A 511 38.49 -18.50 -6.05
CA GLY A 511 37.97 -17.12 -6.05
C GLY A 511 36.44 -17.01 -6.03
N GLN A 512 35.75 -18.08 -5.67
CA GLN A 512 34.31 -18.04 -5.44
C GLN A 512 34.01 -18.33 -3.97
N PHE A 513 32.94 -17.73 -3.44
CA PHE A 513 32.43 -18.03 -2.10
C PHE A 513 31.13 -18.82 -2.22
N ALA A 514 31.01 -19.90 -1.45
CA ALA A 514 29.82 -20.73 -1.44
C ALA A 514 28.92 -20.39 -0.23
N PHE A 515 27.61 -20.36 -0.46
CA PHE A 515 26.62 -20.10 0.57
C PHE A 515 25.51 -21.16 0.54
N ASP A 516 25.38 -21.90 1.65
CA ASP A 516 24.30 -22.88 1.84
C ASP A 516 23.01 -22.26 2.41
N ASP A 517 23.09 -21.01 2.88
CA ASP A 517 21.97 -20.24 3.39
C ASP A 517 21.74 -19.00 2.51
N VAL A 518 20.55 -18.95 1.89
CA VAL A 518 20.10 -17.81 1.06
C VAL A 518 20.18 -16.48 1.81
N ARG A 519 19.96 -16.47 3.13
CA ARG A 519 20.02 -15.24 3.93
C ARG A 519 21.43 -14.69 4.01
N LYS A 520 22.40 -15.55 4.33
CA LYS A 520 23.83 -15.18 4.38
C LYS A 520 24.32 -14.70 3.02
N PHE A 521 23.86 -15.34 1.95
CA PHE A 521 24.14 -14.88 0.59
C PHE A 521 23.60 -13.46 0.34
N VAL A 522 22.32 -13.22 0.62
CA VAL A 522 21.69 -11.90 0.43
C VAL A 522 22.34 -10.83 1.30
N GLU A 523 22.66 -11.14 2.56
CA GLU A 523 23.39 -10.27 3.47
C GLU A 523 24.78 -9.94 2.92
N PHE A 524 25.51 -10.93 2.41
CA PHE A 524 26.82 -10.72 1.78
C PHE A 524 26.73 -9.79 0.57
N MET A 525 25.82 -10.05 -0.37
CA MET A 525 25.63 -9.19 -1.55
C MET A 525 25.30 -7.74 -1.17
N ASN A 526 24.51 -7.54 -0.11
CA ASN A 526 24.20 -6.22 0.45
C ASN A 526 25.43 -5.54 1.06
N ILE A 527 26.20 -6.26 1.89
CA ILE A 527 27.42 -5.73 2.50
C ILE A 527 28.41 -5.29 1.42
N MET A 528 28.63 -6.12 0.40
CA MET A 528 29.53 -5.81 -0.72
C MET A 528 29.09 -4.54 -1.47
N SER A 529 27.79 -4.38 -1.69
CA SER A 529 27.25 -3.16 -2.32
C SER A 529 27.50 -1.90 -1.47
N MET A 530 27.35 -2.01 -0.15
CA MET A 530 27.61 -0.91 0.79
C MET A 530 29.11 -0.56 0.89
N MET A 531 29.98 -1.57 0.81
CA MET A 531 31.43 -1.39 0.78
C MET A 531 31.91 -0.74 -0.53
N GLY A 532 31.08 -0.73 -1.56
CA GLY A 532 31.36 -0.08 -2.85
C GLY A 532 31.83 -1.04 -3.94
N TYR A 533 31.33 -2.28 -3.95
CA TYR A 533 31.65 -3.28 -4.97
C TYR A 533 30.44 -3.80 -5.70
N ASP A 534 30.60 -3.98 -7.02
CA ASP A 534 29.68 -4.71 -7.88
C ASP A 534 30.23 -6.11 -8.19
N LEU A 535 29.53 -7.19 -7.86
CA LEU A 535 29.89 -8.57 -8.16
C LEU A 535 28.75 -9.35 -8.81
N LYS A 536 29.13 -10.36 -9.58
CA LYS A 536 28.25 -11.39 -10.13
C LYS A 536 28.17 -12.56 -9.17
N ALA A 537 26.97 -13.07 -9.03
CA ALA A 537 26.68 -14.23 -8.21
C ALA A 537 25.55 -15.04 -8.82
N GLY A 538 25.33 -16.28 -8.39
CA GLY A 538 24.32 -17.14 -8.99
C GLY A 538 24.14 -18.45 -8.23
N GLN A 539 23.23 -19.28 -8.74
CA GLN A 539 23.07 -20.66 -8.25
C GLN A 539 23.92 -21.59 -9.12
N MET A 540 24.74 -22.46 -8.51
CA MET A 540 25.64 -23.39 -9.23
C MET A 540 24.95 -24.24 -10.31
N ALA A 541 23.68 -24.56 -10.11
CA ALA A 541 22.92 -25.48 -10.95
C ALA A 541 22.13 -24.80 -12.09
N SER A 542 22.14 -23.46 -12.17
CA SER A 542 21.35 -22.71 -13.15
C SER A 542 22.21 -21.65 -13.83
N ASP A 543 22.03 -21.40 -15.13
CA ASP A 543 22.69 -20.30 -15.87
C ASP A 543 22.19 -18.89 -15.44
N ILE A 544 21.70 -18.75 -14.20
CA ILE A 544 21.11 -17.54 -13.68
C ILE A 544 22.17 -16.78 -12.88
N ILE A 545 22.59 -15.66 -13.46
CA ILE A 545 23.52 -14.71 -12.86
C ILE A 545 22.71 -13.51 -12.34
N VAL A 546 22.94 -13.16 -11.08
CA VAL A 546 22.51 -11.92 -10.45
C VAL A 546 23.72 -11.01 -10.24
N THR A 547 23.53 -9.71 -10.40
CA THR A 547 24.57 -8.72 -10.12
C THR A 547 24.04 -7.75 -9.09
N ASN A 548 24.90 -7.27 -8.17
CA ASN A 548 24.52 -6.26 -7.19
C ASN A 548 24.52 -4.79 -7.70
N SER A 549 24.45 -4.62 -9.01
CA SER A 549 24.59 -3.36 -9.73
C SER A 549 23.34 -2.47 -9.76
N SER A 550 22.39 -2.64 -8.83
CA SER A 550 21.23 -1.72 -8.75
C SER A 550 21.56 -0.49 -7.89
N ASP A 551 21.50 0.69 -8.53
CA ASP A 551 21.72 2.04 -7.97
C ASP A 551 23.21 2.40 -7.71
N THR A 552 23.93 2.71 -8.79
CA THR A 552 25.36 3.06 -8.84
C THR A 552 25.73 4.36 -8.11
N ARG A 553 24.76 5.19 -7.68
CA ARG A 553 25.05 6.55 -7.19
C ARG A 553 24.85 6.77 -5.69
N THR A 554 24.22 5.85 -4.95
CA THR A 554 23.67 6.22 -3.63
C THR A 554 23.96 5.24 -2.49
N GLY A 555 24.67 4.13 -2.70
CA GLY A 555 25.03 3.18 -1.64
C GLY A 555 23.81 2.56 -0.93
N ARG A 556 22.67 2.48 -1.63
CA ARG A 556 21.39 2.02 -1.08
C ARG A 556 21.31 0.49 -1.05
N PHE A 557 20.58 -0.04 -0.07
CA PHE A 557 20.25 -1.46 0.01
C PHE A 557 19.60 -1.95 -1.28
N THR A 558 20.06 -3.09 -1.74
CA THR A 558 19.58 -3.74 -2.94
C THR A 558 18.84 -5.02 -2.56
N TRP A 559 17.62 -5.15 -3.05
CA TRP A 559 16.85 -6.38 -2.83
C TRP A 559 17.45 -7.50 -3.70
N TYR A 560 18.36 -8.30 -3.15
CA TYR A 560 18.65 -9.62 -3.73
C TYR A 560 17.55 -10.55 -3.26
N GLN A 561 16.64 -10.90 -4.16
CA GLN A 561 15.70 -11.96 -3.89
C GLN A 561 15.80 -13.01 -4.96
N LEU A 562 16.55 -14.04 -4.59
CA LEU A 562 16.53 -15.32 -5.25
C LEU A 562 15.13 -15.91 -5.02
N LYS A 563 14.40 -16.13 -6.11
CA LYS A 563 13.16 -16.94 -6.15
C LYS A 563 13.27 -18.26 -5.34
N PRO A 564 12.16 -18.80 -4.83
CA PRO A 564 12.12 -20.10 -4.13
C PRO A 564 12.68 -21.28 -4.91
N GLU A 565 12.70 -21.17 -6.24
CA GLU A 565 13.20 -22.18 -7.17
C GLU A 565 14.71 -22.38 -7.03
N PHE A 566 15.43 -21.35 -6.55
CA PHE A 566 16.87 -21.45 -6.32
C PHE A 566 17.12 -22.22 -5.03
N ARG A 567 17.67 -23.42 -5.15
CA ARG A 567 18.16 -24.20 -4.01
C ARG A 567 19.66 -23.94 -3.82
N PRO A 568 20.14 -23.78 -2.58
CA PRO A 568 21.58 -23.76 -2.32
C PRO A 568 22.26 -25.01 -2.91
N PRO A 569 23.57 -24.94 -3.22
CA PRO A 569 24.48 -23.84 -2.88
C PRO A 569 24.45 -22.66 -3.88
N TYR A 570 24.65 -21.45 -3.35
CA TYR A 570 24.87 -20.23 -4.13
C TYR A 570 26.36 -19.91 -4.20
N GLU A 571 26.79 -19.29 -5.30
CA GLU A 571 28.17 -18.84 -5.50
C GLU A 571 28.21 -17.35 -5.77
N ALA A 572 29.14 -16.67 -5.10
CA ALA A 572 29.54 -15.31 -5.44
C ALA A 572 30.94 -15.35 -6.07
N ASP A 573 31.08 -14.82 -7.29
CA ASP A 573 32.35 -14.76 -7.99
C ASP A 573 33.11 -13.50 -7.58
N PHE A 574 34.12 -13.67 -6.73
CA PHE A 574 34.92 -12.56 -6.23
C PHE A 574 35.78 -11.93 -7.34
N TYR A 575 36.20 -12.70 -8.35
CA TYR A 575 36.96 -12.14 -9.46
C TYR A 575 36.11 -11.26 -10.39
N SER A 576 34.79 -11.37 -10.30
CA SER A 576 33.88 -10.46 -10.98
C SER A 576 33.67 -9.14 -10.23
N ALA A 577 34.26 -8.97 -9.03
CA ALA A 577 34.10 -7.78 -8.23
C ALA A 577 34.72 -6.55 -8.91
N HIS A 578 33.88 -5.59 -9.26
CA HIS A 578 34.25 -4.30 -9.79
C HIS A 578 34.11 -3.23 -8.71
N LYS A 579 35.20 -2.49 -8.46
CA LYS A 579 35.23 -1.40 -7.50
C LYS A 579 34.48 -0.18 -8.04
N ARG A 580 33.56 0.37 -7.26
CA ARG A 580 32.81 1.60 -7.57
C ARG A 580 33.66 2.84 -7.32
N GLU A 581 33.21 3.98 -7.86
CA GLU A 581 33.81 5.30 -7.61
C GLU A 581 33.84 5.64 -6.10
N LEU A 582 32.75 5.34 -5.39
CA LEU A 582 32.67 5.42 -3.94
C LEU A 582 32.87 4.03 -3.34
N CYS A 583 34.03 3.82 -2.73
CA CYS A 583 34.42 2.58 -2.09
C CYS A 583 35.08 2.89 -0.75
N TYR A 584 34.68 2.16 0.30
CA TYR A 584 35.00 2.45 1.70
C TYR A 584 35.96 1.42 2.30
N ILE A 585 35.94 0.20 1.78
CA ILE A 585 36.80 -0.91 2.22
C ILE A 585 37.56 -1.39 1.00
N ASP A 586 38.86 -1.65 1.14
CA ASP A 586 39.66 -2.18 0.04
C ASP A 586 39.78 -3.69 0.21
N LEU A 587 39.40 -4.42 -0.83
CA LEU A 587 39.42 -5.87 -0.82
C LEU A 587 40.74 -6.38 -1.40
N ASP A 588 41.81 -6.30 -0.61
CA ASP A 588 43.12 -6.86 -0.97
C ASP A 588 43.25 -8.30 -0.40
N ASP A 589 43.32 -9.29 -1.29
CA ASP A 589 43.47 -10.75 -1.04
C ASP A 589 42.63 -11.32 0.12
N ILE A 590 41.38 -11.69 -0.19
CA ILE A 590 40.44 -12.26 0.79
C ILE A 590 40.77 -13.72 1.09
N LEU A 591 40.99 -14.02 2.37
CA LEU A 591 41.30 -15.37 2.89
C LEU A 591 40.05 -16.07 3.43
N ASP A 592 40.15 -17.39 3.65
CA ASP A 592 39.11 -18.16 4.35
C ASP A 592 38.82 -17.60 5.74
N GLY A 593 37.57 -17.68 6.19
CA GLY A 593 37.14 -17.16 7.49
C GLY A 593 36.99 -15.64 7.56
N THR A 594 37.05 -14.93 6.43
CA THR A 594 36.80 -13.49 6.39
C THR A 594 35.36 -13.16 6.79
N VAL A 595 35.23 -12.21 7.73
CA VAL A 595 33.96 -11.70 8.23
C VAL A 595 33.72 -10.31 7.65
N PHE A 596 32.62 -10.18 6.93
CA PHE A 596 32.10 -8.93 6.41
C PHE A 596 30.96 -8.47 7.31
N SER A 597 30.92 -7.21 7.68
CA SER A 597 29.83 -6.68 8.50
C SER A 597 29.54 -5.21 8.24
N TYR A 598 28.32 -4.82 8.58
CA TYR A 598 27.95 -3.41 8.71
C TYR A 598 27.12 -3.19 9.97
N LYS A 599 27.13 -1.94 10.43
CA LYS A 599 26.25 -1.44 11.47
C LYS A 599 25.73 -0.05 11.08
N MET A 600 24.41 0.10 11.07
CA MET A 600 23.74 1.32 10.65
C MET A 600 23.18 2.09 11.85
N SER A 601 23.55 3.36 11.94
CA SER A 601 23.11 4.30 12.96
C SER A 601 22.27 5.42 12.34
N ASN A 602 20.94 5.31 12.42
CA ASN A 602 20.02 6.34 11.93
C ASN A 602 20.03 7.57 12.85
N PHE A 603 20.18 8.77 12.28
CA PHE A 603 20.21 10.02 13.03
C PHE A 603 19.27 11.13 12.52
N GLY A 604 18.48 10.90 11.46
CA GLY A 604 17.52 11.92 11.00
C GLY A 604 16.59 11.45 9.88
N VAL A 605 15.37 11.99 9.84
CA VAL A 605 14.42 11.74 8.76
C VAL A 605 14.54 12.78 7.66
N THR A 606 14.39 12.32 6.42
CA THR A 606 14.37 13.17 5.25
C THR A 606 13.11 12.95 4.43
N MET A 607 12.53 14.05 3.97
CA MET A 607 11.43 14.04 3.02
C MET A 607 11.60 15.24 2.10
N SER A 608 11.57 15.02 0.80
CA SER A 608 11.85 16.04 -0.20
C SER A 608 10.96 15.90 -1.42
N SER A 609 10.72 17.03 -2.08
CA SER A 609 10.04 17.15 -3.38
C SER A 609 10.93 18.02 -4.25
N GLY A 610 11.27 17.57 -5.48
CA GLY A 610 12.16 18.31 -6.37
C GLY A 610 13.51 18.68 -5.76
N GLY A 611 14.11 17.76 -4.98
CA GLY A 611 15.40 17.98 -4.29
C GLY A 611 15.35 19.00 -3.14
N SER A 612 14.25 19.70 -2.94
CA SER A 612 14.07 20.63 -1.83
C SER A 612 13.56 19.89 -0.59
N PRO A 613 14.23 20.02 0.57
CA PRO A 613 13.73 19.43 1.81
C PRO A 613 12.38 20.07 2.16
N VAL A 614 11.36 19.24 2.34
CA VAL A 614 10.01 19.71 2.67
C VAL A 614 9.94 20.23 4.11
N ARG A 615 10.90 19.83 4.99
CA ARG A 615 11.22 20.43 6.32
C ARG A 615 12.39 19.69 7.00
N LYS A 616 13.02 20.32 8.00
CA LYS A 616 14.02 19.70 8.92
C LYS A 616 13.28 19.04 10.08
N ILE A 617 13.36 17.72 10.22
CA ILE A 617 12.74 16.98 11.33
C ILE A 617 13.85 16.66 12.36
N GLY A 618 13.51 16.76 13.65
CA GLY A 618 14.45 16.92 14.77
C GLY A 618 15.47 15.80 15.01
N SER A 619 16.40 16.10 15.93
CA SER A 619 17.53 15.26 16.34
C SER A 619 17.14 14.09 17.26
N LEU A 620 17.53 12.88 16.85
CA LEU A 620 18.02 11.72 17.63
C LEU A 620 17.30 11.29 18.95
N ILE A 621 16.85 10.03 18.98
CA ILE A 621 17.36 8.88 19.77
C ILE A 621 16.31 7.77 19.75
N ARG A 622 16.70 6.60 19.22
CA ARG A 622 16.03 5.33 19.51
C ARG A 622 16.04 5.10 21.02
N LYS A 623 14.86 5.06 21.63
CA LYS A 623 14.57 3.95 22.53
C LYS A 623 13.71 2.98 21.72
N PRO A 624 13.95 1.66 21.72
CA PRO A 624 12.90 0.73 21.35
C PRO A 624 11.71 1.14 22.19
N VAL A 625 10.64 1.65 21.58
CA VAL A 625 9.39 1.81 22.28
C VAL A 625 9.01 0.37 22.58
N PRO A 626 9.03 -0.09 23.85
CA PRO A 626 8.40 -1.36 24.16
C PRO A 626 6.95 -1.08 23.80
N LEU A 627 6.50 -1.60 22.66
CA LEU A 627 5.09 -1.59 22.33
C LEU A 627 4.49 -2.43 23.46
N ASP A 628 3.92 -1.75 24.45
CA ASP A 628 3.27 -2.38 25.58
C ASP A 628 1.99 -3.00 25.02
N GLN A 629 2.17 -4.17 24.39
CA GLN A 629 1.11 -4.95 23.75
C GLN A 629 0.03 -5.27 24.78
N GLN A 630 0.38 -5.30 26.07
CA GLN A 630 -0.54 -5.43 27.19
C GLN A 630 -1.44 -4.19 27.30
N LYS A 631 -0.88 -2.96 27.37
CA LYS A 631 -1.68 -1.71 27.39
C LYS A 631 -2.54 -1.48 26.14
N LEU A 632 -2.11 -1.95 24.97
CA LEU A 632 -2.90 -1.87 23.74
C LEU A 632 -4.04 -2.91 23.75
N ARG A 633 -3.76 -4.15 24.18
CA ARG A 633 -4.78 -5.20 24.36
C ARG A 633 -5.82 -4.84 25.43
N ASP A 634 -5.38 -4.26 26.55
CA ASP A 634 -6.24 -3.91 27.69
C ASP A 634 -7.12 -2.67 27.40
N LYS A 635 -6.74 -1.83 26.42
CA LYS A 635 -7.58 -0.74 25.90
C LYS A 635 -8.56 -1.16 24.80
N ILE A 636 -8.35 -2.32 24.18
CA ILE A 636 -9.16 -2.85 23.07
C ILE A 636 -10.24 -3.83 23.56
N GLN A 637 -10.17 -4.31 24.81
CA GLN A 637 -11.23 -5.12 25.39
C GLN A 637 -12.39 -4.26 25.90
N LYS A 638 -13.32 -3.96 25.00
CA LYS A 638 -14.76 -3.78 25.27
C LYS A 638 -15.45 -3.53 23.94
N LEU A 639 -15.67 -4.60 23.19
CA LEU A 639 -16.63 -4.83 22.09
C LEU A 639 -16.11 -6.04 21.29
N THR A 640 -17.00 -6.80 20.67
CA THR A 640 -16.64 -7.85 19.72
C THR A 640 -16.53 -7.17 18.35
N PRO A 641 -15.34 -6.77 17.87
CA PRO A 641 -15.23 -6.21 16.53
C PRO A 641 -15.71 -7.26 15.52
N GLU A 642 -16.40 -6.81 14.46
CA GLU A 642 -16.79 -7.71 13.38
C GLU A 642 -15.56 -8.26 12.66
N VAL A 643 -14.54 -7.42 12.46
CA VAL A 643 -13.26 -7.85 11.89
C VAL A 643 -12.12 -7.54 12.84
N ARG A 644 -11.34 -8.57 13.13
CA ARG A 644 -10.10 -8.47 13.90
C ARG A 644 -8.93 -9.00 13.09
N ILE A 645 -8.11 -8.08 12.62
CA ILE A 645 -6.89 -8.38 11.88
C ILE A 645 -5.76 -8.58 12.90
N ILE A 646 -5.15 -9.76 12.88
CA ILE A 646 -4.03 -10.12 13.74
C ILE A 646 -2.72 -10.13 12.95
N PRO A 647 -1.62 -9.66 13.56
CA PRO A 647 -0.31 -9.82 12.96
C PRO A 647 0.07 -11.30 12.94
N LEU A 648 0.55 -11.79 11.79
CA LEU A 648 1.05 -13.15 11.70
C LEU A 648 2.47 -13.24 12.28
N LYS A 649 2.74 -14.31 13.05
CA LYS A 649 4.08 -14.58 13.57
C LYS A 649 4.98 -15.15 12.47
N ARG A 650 6.29 -14.89 12.58
CA ARG A 650 7.32 -15.41 11.66
C ARG A 650 7.20 -16.90 11.35
N ASN A 651 6.94 -17.74 12.35
CA ASN A 651 6.84 -19.20 12.17
C ASN A 651 5.53 -19.62 11.46
N THR A 652 4.46 -18.84 11.60
CA THR A 652 3.20 -19.05 10.88
C THR A 652 3.34 -18.59 9.44
N ILE A 653 3.98 -17.44 9.24
CA ILE A 653 4.37 -16.96 7.91
C ILE A 653 5.26 -18.00 7.27
N GLN A 654 6.33 -18.49 7.93
CA GLN A 654 7.19 -19.57 7.47
C GLN A 654 6.43 -20.86 7.23
N GLY A 655 5.50 -21.30 8.09
CA GLY A 655 4.65 -22.46 7.82
C GLY A 655 3.80 -22.30 6.55
N ILE A 656 3.39 -21.07 6.22
CA ILE A 656 2.78 -20.71 4.95
C ILE A 656 3.87 -20.66 3.84
N ARG A 657 5.06 -20.08 4.08
CA ARG A 657 6.20 -20.05 3.13
C ARG A 657 6.81 -21.43 2.85
N TYR A 658 6.60 -22.40 3.72
CA TYR A 658 7.16 -23.75 3.71
C TYR A 658 6.05 -24.82 3.76
N GLY A 659 4.81 -24.44 3.45
CA GLY A 659 3.67 -25.35 3.31
C GLY A 659 3.83 -26.25 2.08
N GLU A 660 4.91 -27.05 2.09
CA GLU A 660 5.24 -28.28 1.34
C GLU A 660 6.74 -28.64 1.46
N TYR A 661 7.44 -28.19 2.50
CA TYR A 661 8.70 -28.81 2.93
C TYR A 661 8.51 -29.48 4.27
N CYS A 662 7.66 -30.52 4.28
CA CYS A 662 7.84 -31.61 5.23
C CYS A 662 9.28 -32.13 5.05
N VAL A 663 10.15 -31.74 5.97
CA VAL A 663 11.33 -32.52 6.32
C VAL A 663 10.81 -33.85 6.86
N PRO A 664 11.08 -35.02 6.24
CA PRO A 664 11.18 -36.23 7.03
C PRO A 664 12.37 -36.01 7.96
N THR A 665 12.05 -35.81 9.22
CA THR A 665 12.98 -35.53 10.30
C THR A 665 13.86 -36.74 10.58
N LEU A 666 15.13 -36.43 10.84
CA LEU A 666 15.95 -36.98 11.91
C LEU A 666 16.54 -38.40 11.81
N SER A 667 17.88 -38.38 11.90
CA SER A 667 18.74 -39.15 12.80
C SER A 667 19.01 -40.64 12.56
N VAL A 668 20.30 -40.91 12.70
CA VAL A 668 21.05 -42.17 12.68
C VAL A 668 20.64 -43.12 13.83
N ASP A 669 20.55 -44.40 13.46
CA ASP A 669 20.71 -45.66 14.22
C ASP A 669 19.76 -46.12 15.36
N LYS A 670 19.43 -47.42 15.20
CA LYS A 670 18.87 -48.45 16.10
C LYS A 670 17.37 -48.43 16.39
N ILE A 671 16.64 -49.38 15.79
CA ILE A 671 16.15 -50.61 16.46
C ILE A 671 15.81 -51.69 15.40
N CYS A 672 16.14 -52.93 15.79
CA CYS A 672 16.12 -54.24 15.15
C CYS A 672 14.96 -54.68 14.23
N LEU A 673 15.34 -55.50 13.24
CA LEU A 673 14.77 -56.80 12.79
C LEU A 673 13.25 -56.91 12.58
N SER A 674 12.80 -57.20 11.35
CA SER A 674 12.68 -58.58 10.83
C SER A 674 11.80 -58.65 9.56
N SER A 675 12.34 -59.31 8.52
CA SER A 675 11.67 -60.20 7.53
C SER A 675 10.18 -60.03 7.19
N HIS A 676 9.90 -59.76 5.90
CA HIS A 676 9.19 -60.64 4.94
C HIS A 676 8.74 -59.79 3.72
N LEU A 677 9.38 -59.98 2.55
CA LEU A 677 8.80 -60.66 1.38
C LEU A 677 7.39 -60.19 1.00
N THR A 678 7.26 -59.40 -0.08
CA THR A 678 6.74 -59.85 -1.40
C THR A 678 6.59 -58.65 -2.36
N THR A 679 7.30 -58.68 -3.49
CA THR A 679 6.86 -58.12 -4.79
C THR A 679 5.69 -58.95 -5.36
N PRO A 680 5.07 -58.61 -6.50
CA PRO A 680 4.84 -57.32 -7.19
C PRO A 680 3.35 -57.18 -7.65
N THR A 681 2.93 -56.05 -8.25
CA THR A 681 2.29 -56.03 -9.60
C THR A 681 1.91 -54.61 -10.04
N SER A 682 2.24 -54.35 -11.29
CA SER A 682 1.82 -53.29 -12.22
C SER A 682 0.31 -53.04 -12.30
N VAL A 683 -0.12 -51.78 -12.46
CA VAL A 683 -1.21 -51.40 -13.38
C VAL A 683 -0.95 -49.98 -13.96
N ASN A 684 -1.31 -49.86 -15.22
CA ASN A 684 -1.01 -48.84 -16.23
C ASN A 684 -1.45 -47.41 -15.96
N ALA A 685 -0.75 -46.50 -16.64
CA ALA A 685 -1.21 -45.20 -17.07
C ALA A 685 -2.31 -45.33 -18.15
N THR A 686 -3.40 -44.58 -17.98
CA THR A 686 -4.12 -43.82 -19.02
C THR A 686 -5.25 -43.03 -18.36
N ASP A 687 -5.42 -41.80 -18.86
CA ASP A 687 -6.61 -40.94 -18.83
C ASP A 687 -6.65 -39.75 -17.83
N ILE A 688 -6.50 -38.57 -18.48
CA ILE A 688 -6.79 -37.16 -18.13
C ILE A 688 -5.67 -36.38 -17.44
#